data_AF-A0A1J7ICD4-F1
#
_entry.id   AF-A0A1J7ICD4-F1
#
_cell.length_a   1.000
_cell.length_b   1.000
_cell.length_c   1.000
_cell.angle_alpha   90.00
_cell.angle_beta   90.00
_cell.angle_gamma   90.00
#
_symmetry.space_group_name_H-M   'P 1'
#
loop_
_entity.id
_entity.type
_entity.pdbx_description
1 polymer ?
#
loop_
_entity_poly.entity_id
_entity_poly.type
_entity_poly.pdbx_seq_one_letter_code
_entity_poly.pdbx_strand_id
1 'polypeptide(L)'
;MSITQNLTATSISSSSSSFFAPSTFNSRLACTRFLEYSGLCVGRVAVVVQSWKKACNGNNIFSLRFEAYKTKVSRNGNIAKLQAGYLFPEIARRRNAHLLKFPDAKIISLGIGDTTEPIPEVITSAMSKRSYALSTLEGYSGYGAEQGEKPLRSAIASTFYNDLGIDDDDIFVSDGAKCDISRLQIVFGSNVKMAVQDPSYPAYVDSSVIMGQTGLYQKDVEKFANIEYMRCTPENGFFPDLSSISRPDIIFFCSPNNPTGAAATREQLTQLVQFAKDNGSIIVYDSAYAMYITGDNPRSIFEIPGAKEVALETSSFSKYAGFTGVRLGWTVVPKQLLFSDGFPVAKDFNRIVSTCFNGASNISQAGGLACLSPDGLKAMRDVIGFYKENTDIIVETFDSLGFKVYGGENAPYVWVYFPGRSSWDVFGEILEKTHVVTTPGSGFGPGGEGFVRAYVDSSVIMGQTGLYQKDVEKFANIEYMRCTPENGFFPDLSSISRPDIIFFCSPNNPTGAAATREQLTQLVQFAKDNGSIIVYDSAYAMYITGDNPRSIFEIPGAKEVALETSSFSKYAGFTGVRLGWTVVPKQLLFSDGFPVAKDFNRIVSTCFNGASNISQAGGLACLSPDGLKAMRDVIGFYKENTDIIVETFDSLGFKVYGGENAPYVWVYFPGRSSWDVFGEILEKTHVVTTPGSGFGPGGEGFVRVSAFGHRENVLEACRRFRQLYK
;
A
#
# COMPACT_ATOMS: atom_id res chain seq x y z
N MET A 1 61.95 -33.65 7.13
CA MET A 1 61.77 -32.54 8.09
C MET A 1 60.29 -32.13 8.10
N SER A 2 59.87 -31.31 9.08
CA SER A 2 58.48 -30.83 9.26
C SER A 2 57.43 -31.89 9.64
N ILE A 3 57.43 -32.24 10.94
CA ILE A 3 56.30 -32.22 11.89
C ILE A 3 54.93 -32.83 11.46
N THR A 4 54.40 -33.66 12.36
CA THR A 4 53.19 -34.49 12.23
C THR A 4 51.86 -33.74 12.32
N GLN A 5 50.85 -34.29 11.64
CA GLN A 5 49.43 -34.06 11.92
C GLN A 5 49.01 -34.76 13.23
N ASN A 6 48.00 -34.24 13.91
CA ASN A 6 47.22 -34.98 14.91
C ASN A 6 45.78 -35.14 14.41
N LEU A 7 45.32 -36.39 14.36
CA LEU A 7 43.94 -36.76 14.06
C LEU A 7 43.21 -37.06 15.37
N THR A 8 42.00 -36.52 15.53
CA THR A 8 40.98 -37.08 16.41
C THR A 8 39.71 -37.26 15.60
N ALA A 9 39.24 -38.50 15.51
CA ALA A 9 38.02 -38.87 14.78
C ALA A 9 37.02 -39.50 15.75
N THR A 10 35.75 -39.12 15.61
CA THR A 10 34.63 -39.82 16.25
C THR A 10 33.50 -39.98 15.24
N SER A 11 33.25 -41.25 14.92
CA SER A 11 32.24 -41.81 14.01
C SER A 11 30.85 -41.15 14.05
N ILE A 12 30.25 -40.97 12.87
CA ILE A 12 28.81 -40.73 12.68
C ILE A 12 28.17 -41.97 12.05
N SER A 13 27.31 -42.64 12.82
CA SER A 13 26.31 -43.63 12.37
C SER A 13 25.41 -43.98 13.56
N SER A 14 24.20 -44.53 13.45
CA SER A 14 23.13 -44.44 12.43
C SER A 14 21.91 -45.21 12.97
N SER A 15 20.68 -44.90 12.51
CA SER A 15 19.42 -45.64 12.81
C SER A 15 18.91 -45.57 14.28
N SER A 16 17.60 -45.61 14.58
CA SER A 16 16.41 -45.52 13.71
C SER A 16 15.10 -45.24 14.49
N SER A 17 14.14 -44.63 13.79
CA SER A 17 12.68 -44.85 13.85
C SER A 17 11.83 -44.42 15.07
N SER A 18 10.62 -43.94 14.73
CA SER A 18 9.38 -43.94 15.53
C SER A 18 9.18 -42.89 16.63
N PHE A 19 8.30 -41.91 16.37
CA PHE A 19 7.02 -41.80 17.10
C PHE A 19 6.02 -40.87 16.39
N PHE A 20 4.78 -41.33 16.19
CA PHE A 20 3.63 -40.51 15.77
C PHE A 20 2.87 -40.00 17.01
N ALA A 21 2.67 -38.69 17.16
CA ALA A 21 1.63 -38.09 18.01
C ALA A 21 1.38 -36.61 17.64
N PRO A 22 0.13 -36.15 17.45
CA PRO A 22 -0.17 -34.75 17.14
C PRO A 22 -0.26 -33.90 18.42
N SER A 23 0.41 -32.75 18.45
CA SER A 23 0.41 -31.81 19.58
C SER A 23 -0.81 -30.87 19.56
N THR A 24 -1.84 -31.22 20.33
CA THR A 24 -3.02 -30.36 20.54
C THR A 24 -2.70 -29.18 21.46
N PHE A 25 -2.54 -27.99 20.88
CA PHE A 25 -2.21 -26.76 21.63
C PHE A 25 -3.44 -26.23 22.39
N ASN A 26 -3.64 -26.70 23.63
CA ASN A 26 -4.85 -26.44 24.41
C ASN A 26 -4.77 -25.10 25.17
N SER A 27 -5.51 -24.09 24.71
CA SER A 27 -5.38 -22.67 25.07
C SER A 27 -6.04 -22.26 26.40
N ARG A 28 -5.68 -22.91 27.52
CA ARG A 28 -6.24 -22.60 28.86
C ARG A 28 -5.27 -22.37 30.02
N LEU A 29 -3.94 -22.38 29.81
CA LEU A 29 -2.94 -22.28 30.89
C LEU A 29 -2.08 -20.99 30.91
N ALA A 30 -2.36 -20.02 30.04
CA ALA A 30 -1.57 -18.78 29.92
C ALA A 30 -2.10 -17.58 30.73
N CYS A 31 -3.03 -17.77 31.68
CA CYS A 31 -3.78 -16.68 32.32
C CYS A 31 -3.55 -16.51 33.85
N THR A 32 -2.57 -17.20 34.42
CA THR A 32 -2.41 -17.31 35.90
C THR A 32 -0.97 -17.15 36.41
N ARG A 33 -0.12 -16.38 35.72
CA ARG A 33 1.21 -15.95 36.21
C ARG A 33 1.54 -14.49 35.87
N PHE A 34 0.66 -13.56 36.27
CA PHE A 34 0.90 -12.11 36.14
C PHE A 34 0.26 -11.27 37.27
N LEU A 35 0.17 -11.83 38.49
CA LEU A 35 -0.37 -11.15 39.69
C LEU A 35 0.45 -11.38 40.96
N GLU A 36 1.78 -11.41 40.85
CA GLU A 36 2.71 -11.31 41.99
C GLU A 36 3.81 -10.29 41.66
N TYR A 37 3.57 -9.00 41.96
CA TYR A 37 4.60 -7.98 42.34
C TYR A 37 4.01 -6.56 42.54
N SER A 38 2.94 -6.44 43.34
CA SER A 38 2.54 -5.14 43.93
C SER A 38 1.65 -5.34 45.16
N GLY A 39 2.22 -5.20 46.35
CA GLY A 39 1.46 -5.23 47.61
C GLY A 39 0.78 -3.90 47.94
N LEU A 40 -0.07 -3.92 48.96
CA LEU A 40 -0.62 -2.75 49.69
C LEU A 40 -1.56 -1.81 48.91
N CYS A 41 -2.85 -2.18 48.83
CA CYS A 41 -3.91 -1.47 49.60
C CYS A 41 -5.32 -2.05 49.32
N VAL A 42 -5.74 -3.03 50.13
CA VAL A 42 -7.13 -3.54 50.14
C VAL A 42 -7.90 -2.83 51.25
N GLY A 43 -8.90 -1.99 50.92
CA GLY A 43 -9.56 -1.20 51.96
C GLY A 43 -10.82 -0.40 51.64
N ARG A 44 -11.51 -0.58 50.49
CA ARG A 44 -12.80 0.13 50.22
C ARG A 44 -13.74 -0.46 49.15
N VAL A 45 -13.75 -1.78 48.93
CA VAL A 45 -14.65 -2.44 47.95
C VAL A 45 -15.56 -3.47 48.62
N ALA A 46 -16.50 -2.99 49.46
CA ALA A 46 -17.48 -3.84 50.16
C ALA A 46 -18.93 -3.31 50.17
N VAL A 47 -19.17 -2.10 49.63
CA VAL A 47 -20.48 -1.42 49.74
C VAL A 47 -21.27 -1.42 48.41
N VAL A 48 -20.61 -1.60 47.27
CA VAL A 48 -21.21 -1.45 45.93
C VAL A 48 -21.98 -2.71 45.45
N VAL A 49 -21.74 -3.87 46.06
CA VAL A 49 -22.27 -5.16 45.56
C VAL A 49 -23.75 -5.38 45.90
N GLN A 50 -24.29 -4.74 46.94
CA GLN A 50 -25.71 -4.89 47.31
C GLN A 50 -26.68 -3.98 46.54
N SER A 51 -26.23 -2.84 46.00
CA SER A 51 -27.10 -1.91 45.27
C SER A 51 -27.52 -2.42 43.89
N TRP A 52 -26.67 -3.22 43.22
CA TRP A 52 -26.94 -3.72 41.87
C TRP A 52 -28.12 -4.69 41.76
N LYS A 53 -28.41 -5.51 42.79
CA LYS A 53 -29.51 -6.49 42.75
C LYS A 53 -30.92 -5.89 42.83
N LYS A 54 -31.06 -4.57 43.08
CA LYS A 54 -32.37 -3.88 43.09
C LYS A 54 -32.73 -3.18 41.77
N ALA A 55 -31.82 -3.12 40.79
CA ALA A 55 -32.04 -2.37 39.55
C ALA A 55 -32.71 -3.18 38.41
N CYS A 56 -32.79 -4.51 38.52
CA CYS A 56 -33.18 -5.37 37.40
C CYS A 56 -34.70 -5.60 37.22
N ASN A 57 -35.56 -4.98 38.04
CA ASN A 57 -37.02 -5.06 37.92
C ASN A 57 -37.63 -3.69 37.57
N GLY A 58 -37.51 -3.28 36.30
CA GLY A 58 -38.14 -2.06 35.80
C GLY A 58 -37.77 -1.74 34.35
N ASN A 59 -38.78 -1.50 33.50
CA ASN A 59 -38.57 -1.16 32.08
C ASN A 59 -38.09 0.29 31.93
N ASN A 60 -36.79 0.53 32.14
CA ASN A 60 -36.12 1.78 31.76
C ASN A 60 -34.69 1.51 31.28
N ILE A 61 -34.54 1.27 29.98
CA ILE A 61 -33.23 1.31 29.33
C ILE A 61 -32.80 2.77 29.26
N PHE A 62 -31.96 3.21 30.21
CA PHE A 62 -31.22 4.46 30.07
C PHE A 62 -30.28 4.36 28.87
N SER A 63 -30.74 4.83 27.71
CA SER A 63 -29.85 5.05 26.57
C SER A 63 -28.90 6.19 26.93
N LEU A 64 -27.68 5.86 27.36
CA LEU A 64 -26.57 6.80 27.43
C LEU A 64 -26.22 7.25 26.02
N ARG A 65 -26.99 8.24 25.52
CA ARG A 65 -26.63 9.03 24.34
C ARG A 65 -25.43 9.88 24.70
N PHE A 66 -24.23 9.29 24.55
CA PHE A 66 -23.05 10.10 24.32
C PHE A 66 -23.29 10.88 23.03
N GLU A 67 -23.34 12.21 23.14
CA GLU A 67 -23.34 13.08 21.97
C GLU A 67 -21.95 12.98 21.33
N ALA A 68 -21.83 12.05 20.38
CA ALA A 68 -20.59 11.83 19.66
C ALA A 68 -20.28 13.05 18.81
N TYR A 69 -19.15 13.70 19.10
CA TYR A 69 -18.65 14.82 18.31
C TYR A 69 -18.53 14.41 16.84
N LYS A 70 -18.94 15.33 15.96
CA LYS A 70 -18.80 15.20 14.51
C LYS A 70 -17.98 16.37 13.99
N THR A 71 -17.04 16.10 13.10
CA THR A 71 -16.39 17.16 12.32
C THR A 71 -17.38 17.81 11.37
N LYS A 72 -17.07 18.99 10.84
CA LYS A 72 -17.85 19.65 9.78
C LYS A 72 -17.42 19.17 8.37
N VAL A 73 -16.40 18.31 8.30
CA VAL A 73 -15.92 17.71 7.04
C VAL A 73 -16.97 16.79 6.43
N SER A 74 -17.37 17.11 5.20
CA SER A 74 -18.25 16.27 4.40
C SER A 74 -17.59 14.95 4.02
N ARG A 75 -18.31 13.84 4.26
CA ARG A 75 -17.93 12.52 3.78
C ARG A 75 -17.82 12.52 2.25
N ASN A 76 -16.84 11.84 1.68
CA ASN A 76 -16.69 11.73 0.22
C ASN A 76 -17.92 11.02 -0.39
N GLY A 77 -18.76 11.78 -1.10
CA GLY A 77 -19.99 11.29 -1.73
C GLY A 77 -19.77 10.16 -2.75
N ASN A 78 -18.57 10.04 -3.31
CA ASN A 78 -18.21 8.93 -4.21
C ASN A 78 -18.02 7.62 -3.43
N ILE A 79 -17.34 7.65 -2.28
CA ILE A 79 -17.22 6.48 -1.38
C ILE A 79 -18.61 6.05 -0.89
N ALA A 80 -19.52 7.01 -0.66
CA ALA A 80 -20.89 6.73 -0.26
C ALA A 80 -21.78 6.03 -1.34
N LYS A 81 -21.34 5.98 -2.61
CA LYS A 81 -22.04 5.23 -3.68
C LYS A 81 -21.82 3.70 -3.59
N LEU A 82 -20.75 3.27 -2.93
CA LEU A 82 -20.37 1.86 -2.84
C LEU A 82 -21.43 1.04 -2.09
N GLN A 83 -21.77 -0.11 -2.65
CA GLN A 83 -22.74 -1.01 -2.01
C GLN A 83 -22.15 -1.64 -0.73
N ALA A 84 -23.06 -2.08 0.14
CA ALA A 84 -22.75 -2.45 1.52
C ALA A 84 -21.95 -3.75 1.63
N GLY A 85 -20.74 -3.64 2.20
CA GLY A 85 -19.78 -4.73 2.25
C GLY A 85 -18.93 -4.78 0.97
N TYR A 86 -17.62 -4.73 1.13
CA TYR A 86 -16.75 -5.18 0.04
C TYR A 86 -16.70 -6.71 0.08
N LEU A 87 -16.64 -7.35 -1.10
CA LEU A 87 -16.85 -8.80 -1.28
C LEU A 87 -16.08 -9.66 -0.27
N PHE A 88 -14.76 -9.44 -0.18
CA PHE A 88 -13.87 -10.29 0.60
C PHE A 88 -13.91 -9.98 2.12
N PRO A 89 -13.99 -8.72 2.59
CA PRO A 89 -14.36 -8.40 3.97
C PRO A 89 -15.71 -8.97 4.41
N GLU A 90 -16.71 -9.06 3.53
CA GLU A 90 -18.00 -9.71 3.84
C GLU A 90 -17.87 -11.24 3.95
N ILE A 91 -17.10 -11.88 3.06
CA ILE A 91 -16.74 -13.30 3.17
C ILE A 91 -15.97 -13.56 4.47
N ALA A 92 -14.98 -12.72 4.81
CA ALA A 92 -14.22 -12.82 6.05
C ALA A 92 -15.12 -12.64 7.29
N ARG A 93 -16.09 -11.72 7.25
CA ARG A 93 -17.10 -11.55 8.30
C ARG A 93 -17.95 -12.80 8.48
N ARG A 94 -18.44 -13.41 7.39
CA ARG A 94 -19.24 -14.65 7.43
C ARG A 94 -18.41 -15.84 7.92
N ARG A 95 -17.19 -16.03 7.40
CA ARG A 95 -16.23 -17.05 7.85
C ARG A 95 -15.94 -16.94 9.35
N ASN A 96 -15.66 -15.73 9.84
CA ASN A 96 -15.36 -15.52 11.26
C ASN A 96 -16.61 -15.76 12.14
N ALA A 97 -17.81 -15.43 11.67
CA ALA A 97 -19.06 -15.79 12.35
C ALA A 97 -19.31 -17.30 12.36
N HIS A 98 -18.95 -18.02 11.28
CA HIS A 98 -19.02 -19.49 11.23
C HIS A 98 -18.06 -20.14 12.22
N LEU A 99 -16.82 -19.65 12.35
CA LEU A 99 -15.86 -20.13 13.35
C LEU A 99 -16.33 -19.88 14.80
N LEU A 100 -17.09 -18.81 15.06
CA LEU A 100 -17.72 -18.59 16.38
C LEU A 100 -18.89 -19.55 16.65
N LYS A 101 -19.58 -20.02 15.61
CA LYS A 101 -20.67 -21.01 15.68
C LYS A 101 -20.13 -22.46 15.76
N PHE A 102 -18.98 -22.72 15.15
CA PHE A 102 -18.33 -24.02 15.05
C PHE A 102 -16.80 -23.91 15.30
N PRO A 103 -16.33 -23.82 16.56
CA PRO A 103 -14.91 -23.58 16.87
C PRO A 103 -13.96 -24.67 16.37
N ASP A 104 -14.43 -25.92 16.29
CA ASP A 104 -13.65 -27.08 15.84
C ASP A 104 -13.68 -27.29 14.32
N ALA A 105 -14.38 -26.44 13.56
CA ALA A 105 -14.52 -26.57 12.11
C ALA A 105 -13.21 -26.23 11.37
N LYS A 106 -12.59 -27.24 10.75
CA LYS A 106 -11.46 -27.09 9.83
C LYS A 106 -11.94 -26.50 8.50
N ILE A 107 -12.10 -25.17 8.46
CA ILE A 107 -12.51 -24.46 7.24
C ILE A 107 -11.44 -24.61 6.15
N ILE A 108 -11.85 -25.05 4.96
CA ILE A 108 -11.01 -25.07 3.75
C ILE A 108 -11.27 -23.78 2.97
N SER A 109 -10.22 -23.01 2.66
CA SER A 109 -10.35 -21.72 1.98
C SER A 109 -10.05 -21.85 0.49
N LEU A 110 -11.09 -21.95 -0.34
CA LEU A 110 -10.99 -21.83 -1.80
C LEU A 110 -11.34 -20.42 -2.28
N GLY A 111 -12.33 -19.78 -1.63
CA GLY A 111 -12.89 -18.47 -1.96
C GLY A 111 -12.04 -17.25 -1.62
N ILE A 112 -10.80 -17.48 -1.20
CA ILE A 112 -9.73 -16.49 -1.12
C ILE A 112 -8.43 -17.25 -1.45
N GLY A 113 -8.14 -17.34 -2.76
CA GLY A 113 -7.00 -18.07 -3.34
C GLY A 113 -5.66 -17.34 -3.16
N ASP A 114 -5.12 -17.45 -1.95
CA ASP A 114 -3.73 -17.10 -1.66
C ASP A 114 -2.78 -18.14 -2.30
N THR A 115 -1.48 -17.86 -2.33
CA THR A 115 -0.47 -18.88 -2.66
C THR A 115 -0.14 -19.71 -1.41
N THR A 116 -0.40 -21.02 -1.46
CA THR A 116 -0.20 -21.96 -0.34
C THR A 116 1.26 -22.40 -0.20
N GLU A 117 1.97 -22.51 -1.32
CA GLU A 117 3.33 -23.05 -1.35
C GLU A 117 4.37 -22.06 -0.83
N PRO A 118 5.43 -22.56 -0.16
CA PRO A 118 6.54 -21.73 0.27
C PRO A 118 7.26 -21.13 -0.93
N ILE A 119 7.68 -19.87 -0.80
CA ILE A 119 8.50 -19.20 -1.81
C ILE A 119 9.85 -19.97 -1.94
N PRO A 120 10.27 -20.39 -3.15
CA PRO A 120 11.46 -21.22 -3.34
C PRO A 120 12.74 -20.66 -2.71
N GLU A 121 13.62 -21.57 -2.26
CA GLU A 121 14.84 -21.24 -1.49
C GLU A 121 15.77 -20.24 -2.21
N VAL A 122 15.91 -20.35 -3.54
CA VAL A 122 16.74 -19.41 -4.34
C VAL A 122 16.22 -17.96 -4.25
N ILE A 123 14.90 -17.78 -4.13
CA ILE A 123 14.24 -16.47 -4.02
C ILE A 123 14.29 -15.96 -2.58
N THR A 124 13.96 -16.81 -1.59
CA THR A 124 14.01 -16.42 -0.17
C THR A 124 15.44 -16.18 0.31
N SER A 125 16.44 -16.91 -0.20
CA SER A 125 17.86 -16.64 0.06
C SER A 125 18.33 -15.30 -0.49
N ALA A 126 17.82 -14.87 -1.65
CA ALA A 126 18.13 -13.55 -2.19
C ALA A 126 17.52 -12.41 -1.34
N MET A 127 16.26 -12.57 -0.92
CA MET A 127 15.60 -11.64 0.02
C MET A 127 16.33 -11.59 1.37
N SER A 128 16.71 -12.75 1.91
CA SER A 128 17.48 -12.88 3.15
C SER A 128 18.85 -12.20 3.04
N LYS A 129 19.61 -12.48 1.97
CA LYS A 129 20.90 -11.82 1.69
C LYS A 129 20.76 -10.30 1.57
N ARG A 130 19.73 -9.79 0.89
CA ARG A 130 19.45 -8.34 0.84
C ARG A 130 19.10 -7.78 2.23
N SER A 131 18.34 -8.52 3.04
CA SER A 131 18.01 -8.11 4.42
C SER A 131 19.24 -8.06 5.32
N TYR A 132 20.14 -9.03 5.24
CA TYR A 132 21.41 -9.00 5.99
C TYR A 132 22.35 -7.90 5.50
N ALA A 133 22.39 -7.62 4.19
CA ALA A 133 23.18 -6.51 3.63
C ALA A 133 22.81 -5.15 4.25
N LEU A 134 21.55 -4.93 4.65
CA LEU A 134 21.13 -3.70 5.34
C LEU A 134 21.77 -3.50 6.73
N SER A 135 22.48 -4.50 7.27
CA SER A 135 23.24 -4.40 8.52
C SER A 135 24.74 -4.13 8.31
N THR A 136 25.20 -3.90 7.08
CA THR A 136 26.60 -3.55 6.77
C THR A 136 26.71 -2.20 6.06
N LEU A 137 27.85 -1.50 6.24
CA LEU A 137 28.09 -0.20 5.60
C LEU A 137 28.12 -0.27 4.07
N GLU A 138 28.59 -1.39 3.52
CA GLU A 138 28.66 -1.66 2.07
C GLU A 138 27.30 -2.06 1.49
N GLY A 139 26.46 -2.76 2.27
CA GLY A 139 25.19 -3.33 1.82
C GLY A 139 23.95 -2.48 2.11
N TYR A 140 24.05 -1.50 3.01
CA TYR A 140 22.94 -0.63 3.36
C TYR A 140 22.52 0.25 2.18
N SER A 141 21.23 0.18 1.84
CA SER A 141 20.60 0.98 0.79
C SER A 141 19.32 1.61 1.33
N GLY A 142 19.22 2.93 1.16
CA GLY A 142 18.07 3.72 1.60
C GLY A 142 16.94 3.74 0.58
N TYR A 143 16.41 4.92 0.28
CA TYR A 143 15.56 5.11 -0.88
C TYR A 143 16.30 4.72 -2.18
N GLY A 144 15.66 3.93 -3.03
CA GLY A 144 16.08 3.68 -4.41
C GLY A 144 15.36 4.60 -5.40
N ALA A 145 15.59 4.39 -6.69
CA ALA A 145 14.79 5.03 -7.74
C ALA A 145 13.30 4.65 -7.60
N GLU A 146 12.40 5.61 -7.80
CA GLU A 146 10.96 5.42 -7.52
C GLU A 146 10.29 4.46 -8.50
N GLN A 147 10.88 4.32 -9.70
CA GLN A 147 10.49 3.36 -10.75
C GLN A 147 11.05 1.96 -10.49
N GLY A 148 11.94 1.79 -9.49
CA GLY A 148 12.58 0.51 -9.15
C GLY A 148 14.04 0.37 -9.59
N GLU A 149 14.74 -0.58 -8.97
CA GLU A 149 16.14 -0.91 -9.23
C GLU A 149 16.34 -1.26 -10.71
N LYS A 150 17.25 -0.57 -11.40
CA LYS A 150 17.48 -0.79 -12.85
C LYS A 150 17.76 -2.26 -13.21
N PRO A 151 18.58 -3.04 -12.47
CA PRO A 151 18.77 -4.46 -12.75
C PRO A 151 17.47 -5.28 -12.78
N LEU A 152 16.50 -4.96 -11.92
CA LEU A 152 15.19 -5.60 -11.94
C LEU A 152 14.37 -5.15 -13.15
N ARG A 153 14.32 -3.85 -13.47
CA ARG A 153 13.61 -3.35 -14.65
C ARG A 153 14.16 -3.95 -15.95
N SER A 154 15.48 -3.98 -16.12
CA SER A 154 16.13 -4.60 -17.29
C SER A 154 15.87 -6.11 -17.37
N ALA A 155 15.85 -6.82 -16.23
CA ALA A 155 15.50 -8.23 -16.20
C ALA A 155 14.01 -8.50 -16.53
N ILE A 156 13.08 -7.63 -16.12
CA ILE A 156 11.66 -7.73 -16.49
C ILE A 156 11.52 -7.54 -18.01
N ALA A 157 12.16 -6.52 -18.58
CA ALA A 157 12.18 -6.27 -20.03
C ALA A 157 12.69 -7.50 -20.81
N SER A 158 13.88 -8.02 -20.47
CA SER A 158 14.48 -9.15 -21.18
C SER A 158 13.80 -10.50 -20.95
N THR A 159 12.96 -10.64 -19.92
CA THR A 159 12.30 -11.93 -19.60
C THR A 159 10.88 -12.01 -20.13
N PHE A 160 10.12 -10.91 -20.11
CA PHE A 160 8.70 -10.89 -20.46
C PHE A 160 8.37 -10.08 -21.72
N TYR A 161 9.25 -9.16 -22.14
CA TYR A 161 9.00 -8.24 -23.26
C TYR A 161 10.14 -8.23 -24.30
N ASN A 162 10.95 -9.30 -24.34
CA ASN A 162 12.02 -9.47 -25.33
C ASN A 162 11.45 -9.39 -26.75
N ASP A 163 12.16 -8.69 -27.64
CA ASP A 163 11.76 -8.40 -29.03
C ASP A 163 10.44 -7.62 -29.22
N LEU A 164 9.66 -7.33 -28.16
CA LEU A 164 8.45 -6.50 -28.23
C LEU A 164 8.77 -4.99 -28.27
N GLY A 165 10.04 -4.61 -28.05
CA GLY A 165 10.51 -3.23 -28.03
C GLY A 165 9.93 -2.42 -26.87
N ILE A 166 9.99 -3.00 -25.67
CA ILE A 166 9.77 -2.36 -24.37
C ILE A 166 11.13 -2.32 -23.68
N ASP A 167 11.61 -1.13 -23.32
CA ASP A 167 12.91 -0.95 -22.67
C ASP A 167 12.75 -0.89 -21.14
N ASP A 168 13.87 -0.89 -20.39
CA ASP A 168 13.79 -0.83 -18.93
C ASP A 168 13.19 0.47 -18.38
N ASP A 169 13.24 1.57 -19.12
CA ASP A 169 12.67 2.88 -18.74
C ASP A 169 11.19 3.06 -19.13
N ASP A 170 10.59 2.10 -19.85
CA ASP A 170 9.12 2.00 -19.97
C ASP A 170 8.49 1.30 -18.73
N ILE A 171 9.31 0.74 -17.82
CA ILE A 171 8.88 -0.14 -16.72
C ILE A 171 8.96 0.56 -15.35
N PHE A 172 7.89 0.42 -14.56
CA PHE A 172 7.76 0.97 -13.20
C PHE A 172 7.43 -0.17 -12.21
N VAL A 173 8.34 -0.47 -11.28
CA VAL A 173 8.18 -1.52 -10.26
C VAL A 173 7.42 -0.99 -9.04
N SER A 174 6.46 -1.76 -8.54
CA SER A 174 5.52 -1.34 -7.49
C SER A 174 5.30 -2.39 -6.40
N ASP A 175 4.51 -2.03 -5.38
CA ASP A 175 3.92 -2.94 -4.38
C ASP A 175 2.79 -3.84 -4.96
N GLY A 176 2.56 -3.78 -6.27
CA GLY A 176 1.76 -4.71 -7.07
C GLY A 176 0.81 -3.99 -8.04
N ALA A 177 0.57 -4.58 -9.21
CA ALA A 177 -0.39 -4.11 -10.24
C ALA A 177 -1.69 -3.52 -9.68
N LYS A 178 -2.23 -4.17 -8.66
CA LYS A 178 -3.40 -3.80 -7.86
C LYS A 178 -3.39 -2.37 -7.27
N CYS A 179 -2.23 -1.93 -6.79
CA CYS A 179 -2.01 -0.55 -6.33
C CYS A 179 -1.84 0.39 -7.54
N ASP A 180 -1.22 -0.07 -8.62
CA ASP A 180 -1.00 0.71 -9.84
C ASP A 180 -2.26 0.96 -10.66
N ILE A 181 -3.12 -0.04 -10.84
CA ILE A 181 -4.52 0.04 -11.31
C ILE A 181 -5.24 1.24 -10.69
N SER A 182 -4.89 1.56 -9.44
CA SER A 182 -5.53 2.60 -8.65
C SER A 182 -4.77 3.92 -8.67
N ARG A 183 -3.45 3.91 -8.90
CA ARG A 183 -2.64 5.10 -9.22
C ARG A 183 -2.96 5.62 -10.63
N LEU A 184 -3.22 4.73 -11.58
CA LEU A 184 -3.66 5.04 -12.94
C LEU A 184 -5.00 5.79 -12.95
N GLN A 185 -5.92 5.45 -12.04
CA GLN A 185 -7.17 6.21 -11.88
C GLN A 185 -6.94 7.65 -11.38
N ILE A 186 -5.83 7.92 -10.67
CA ILE A 186 -5.41 9.30 -10.32
C ILE A 186 -4.87 10.02 -11.56
N VAL A 187 -4.12 9.31 -12.43
CA VAL A 187 -3.62 9.82 -13.72
C VAL A 187 -4.76 10.19 -14.68
N PHE A 188 -5.82 9.37 -14.77
CA PHE A 188 -6.97 9.64 -15.65
C PHE A 188 -7.97 10.66 -15.07
N GLY A 189 -7.98 10.87 -13.75
CA GLY A 189 -8.89 11.79 -13.08
C GLY A 189 -10.35 11.32 -13.05
N SER A 190 -11.27 12.23 -12.72
CA SER A 190 -12.70 11.93 -12.54
C SER A 190 -13.53 11.98 -13.83
N ASN A 191 -13.02 12.60 -14.89
CA ASN A 191 -13.82 13.05 -16.05
C ASN A 191 -13.63 12.15 -17.28
N VAL A 192 -13.53 10.84 -17.05
CA VAL A 192 -13.36 9.80 -18.07
C VAL A 192 -14.48 8.76 -17.97
N LYS A 193 -14.87 8.17 -19.10
CA LYS A 193 -15.79 7.03 -19.15
C LYS A 193 -15.00 5.72 -19.21
N MET A 194 -15.36 4.79 -18.35
CA MET A 194 -14.63 3.54 -18.16
C MET A 194 -15.34 2.37 -18.82
N ALA A 195 -14.59 1.45 -19.43
CA ALA A 195 -15.08 0.12 -19.80
C ALA A 195 -14.39 -0.96 -18.95
N VAL A 196 -15.15 -1.98 -18.55
CA VAL A 196 -14.67 -3.16 -17.82
C VAL A 196 -15.29 -4.42 -18.43
N GLN A 197 -14.61 -5.57 -18.33
CA GLN A 197 -15.25 -6.87 -18.60
C GLN A 197 -16.42 -7.11 -17.63
N ASP A 198 -17.43 -7.88 -18.03
CA ASP A 198 -18.57 -8.28 -17.19
C ASP A 198 -18.76 -9.81 -17.32
N PRO A 199 -18.25 -10.61 -16.37
CA PRO A 199 -17.67 -10.22 -15.07
C PRO A 199 -16.22 -9.70 -15.11
N SER A 200 -15.81 -8.97 -14.07
CA SER A 200 -14.45 -8.44 -13.89
C SER A 200 -13.97 -8.40 -12.43
N TYR A 201 -12.67 -8.15 -12.26
CA TYR A 201 -12.04 -7.91 -10.97
C TYR A 201 -12.66 -6.66 -10.31
N PRO A 202 -13.23 -6.73 -9.08
CA PRO A 202 -13.96 -5.61 -8.49
C PRO A 202 -13.09 -4.37 -8.22
N ALA A 203 -11.77 -4.55 -8.25
CA ALA A 203 -10.77 -3.48 -8.31
C ALA A 203 -11.17 -2.40 -9.31
N TYR A 204 -11.42 -2.73 -10.57
CA TYR A 204 -11.61 -1.74 -11.64
C TYR A 204 -12.89 -0.92 -11.43
N VAL A 205 -13.96 -1.56 -10.95
CA VAL A 205 -15.26 -0.91 -10.70
C VAL A 205 -15.19 -0.02 -9.47
N ASP A 206 -14.79 -0.55 -8.30
CA ASP A 206 -14.65 0.28 -7.11
C ASP A 206 -13.57 1.38 -7.30
N SER A 207 -12.52 1.10 -8.12
CA SER A 207 -11.48 2.07 -8.50
C SER A 207 -11.94 3.13 -9.50
N SER A 208 -13.12 2.95 -10.10
CA SER A 208 -13.78 4.00 -10.86
C SER A 208 -14.75 4.78 -9.98
N VAL A 209 -15.49 4.07 -9.10
CA VAL A 209 -16.48 4.67 -8.19
C VAL A 209 -15.85 5.71 -7.26
N ILE A 210 -14.77 5.38 -6.54
CA ILE A 210 -14.20 6.31 -5.53
C ILE A 210 -13.53 7.54 -6.18
N MET A 211 -12.99 7.45 -7.40
CA MET A 211 -12.49 8.61 -8.16
C MET A 211 -13.62 9.55 -8.61
N GLY A 212 -14.86 9.05 -8.67
CA GLY A 212 -16.02 9.80 -9.12
C GLY A 212 -16.33 9.68 -10.61
N GLN A 213 -15.69 8.74 -11.32
CA GLN A 213 -15.93 8.45 -12.75
C GLN A 213 -17.33 7.85 -13.01
N THR A 214 -18.08 7.51 -11.95
CA THR A 214 -19.40 6.84 -12.06
C THR A 214 -20.56 7.74 -11.67
N GLY A 215 -21.73 7.47 -12.27
CA GLY A 215 -23.02 7.90 -11.75
C GLY A 215 -23.46 7.08 -10.53
N LEU A 216 -24.77 6.98 -10.33
CA LEU A 216 -25.39 6.17 -9.27
C LEU A 216 -25.41 4.68 -9.62
N TYR A 217 -25.56 3.83 -8.60
CA TYR A 217 -25.81 2.40 -8.75
C TYR A 217 -27.28 2.15 -9.11
N GLN A 218 -27.51 1.44 -10.21
CA GLN A 218 -28.82 1.05 -10.75
C GLN A 218 -29.12 -0.38 -10.27
N LYS A 219 -30.05 -0.53 -9.31
CA LYS A 219 -30.35 -1.82 -8.66
C LYS A 219 -31.11 -2.81 -9.53
N ASP A 220 -31.76 -2.31 -10.58
CA ASP A 220 -32.54 -3.04 -11.57
C ASP A 220 -31.69 -3.78 -12.60
N VAL A 221 -30.45 -3.30 -12.84
CA VAL A 221 -29.46 -3.91 -13.75
C VAL A 221 -28.13 -4.24 -13.05
N GLU A 222 -28.05 -3.98 -11.75
CA GLU A 222 -26.89 -4.17 -10.86
C GLU A 222 -25.57 -3.49 -11.31
N LYS A 223 -25.68 -2.36 -12.03
CA LYS A 223 -24.55 -1.63 -12.66
C LYS A 223 -24.40 -0.20 -12.11
N PHE A 224 -23.19 0.32 -12.14
CA PHE A 224 -22.95 1.76 -11.97
C PHE A 224 -23.12 2.47 -13.31
N ALA A 225 -23.92 3.54 -13.34
CA ALA A 225 -24.01 4.40 -14.52
C ALA A 225 -22.63 5.03 -14.85
N ASN A 226 -22.40 5.34 -16.13
CA ASN A 226 -21.11 5.81 -16.68
C ASN A 226 -19.94 4.81 -16.63
N ILE A 227 -20.19 3.54 -16.29
CA ILE A 227 -19.31 2.42 -16.66
C ILE A 227 -19.98 1.65 -17.81
N GLU A 228 -19.19 1.31 -18.83
CA GLU A 228 -19.56 0.38 -19.88
C GLU A 228 -19.14 -1.03 -19.48
N TYR A 229 -20.08 -1.98 -19.54
CA TYR A 229 -19.91 -3.33 -18.98
C TYR A 229 -19.85 -4.35 -20.12
N MET A 230 -18.63 -4.59 -20.60
CA MET A 230 -18.31 -5.44 -21.75
C MET A 230 -18.59 -6.91 -21.43
N ARG A 231 -19.78 -7.39 -21.81
CA ARG A 231 -20.28 -8.73 -21.48
C ARG A 231 -19.39 -9.85 -22.02
N CYS A 232 -18.86 -10.69 -21.12
CA CYS A 232 -18.00 -11.84 -21.40
C CYS A 232 -18.66 -13.12 -20.85
N THR A 233 -19.20 -13.97 -21.72
CA THR A 233 -19.92 -15.20 -21.33
C THR A 233 -19.47 -16.41 -22.16
N PRO A 234 -19.80 -17.65 -21.78
CA PRO A 234 -19.43 -18.84 -22.56
C PRO A 234 -19.86 -18.77 -24.03
N GLU A 235 -21.01 -18.13 -24.31
CA GLU A 235 -21.59 -18.02 -25.65
C GLU A 235 -20.82 -17.10 -26.60
N ASN A 236 -20.01 -16.16 -26.07
CA ASN A 236 -19.11 -15.32 -26.86
C ASN A 236 -17.62 -15.64 -26.62
N GLY A 237 -17.31 -16.82 -26.08
CA GLY A 237 -15.93 -17.23 -25.80
C GLY A 237 -15.24 -16.32 -24.77
N PHE A 238 -16.01 -15.73 -23.85
CA PHE A 238 -15.55 -14.73 -22.87
C PHE A 238 -14.92 -13.46 -23.47
N PHE A 239 -15.21 -13.13 -24.73
CA PHE A 239 -14.75 -11.89 -25.37
C PHE A 239 -15.94 -11.02 -25.81
N PRO A 240 -15.93 -9.71 -25.53
CA PRO A 240 -17.10 -8.87 -25.77
C PRO A 240 -17.31 -8.56 -27.26
N ASP A 241 -18.58 -8.39 -27.67
CA ASP A 241 -18.91 -7.82 -28.97
C ASP A 241 -18.62 -6.31 -28.97
N LEU A 242 -17.40 -5.97 -29.39
CA LEU A 242 -16.92 -4.58 -29.47
C LEU A 242 -17.79 -3.69 -30.38
N SER A 243 -18.59 -4.24 -31.30
CA SER A 243 -19.51 -3.44 -32.12
C SER A 243 -20.71 -2.88 -31.33
N SER A 244 -21.02 -3.49 -30.18
CA SER A 244 -22.09 -3.06 -29.27
C SER A 244 -21.61 -2.08 -28.18
N ILE A 245 -20.31 -1.92 -27.99
CA ILE A 245 -19.69 -1.18 -26.88
C ILE A 245 -19.68 0.32 -27.20
N SER A 246 -20.36 1.14 -26.39
CA SER A 246 -20.39 2.58 -26.61
C SER A 246 -19.07 3.21 -26.16
N ARG A 247 -18.45 4.05 -27.01
CA ARG A 247 -17.07 4.58 -26.83
C ARG A 247 -16.71 4.87 -25.36
N PRO A 248 -15.69 4.19 -24.81
CA PRO A 248 -15.05 4.55 -23.55
C PRO A 248 -13.81 5.42 -23.79
N ASP A 249 -13.31 6.08 -22.74
CA ASP A 249 -11.99 6.72 -22.75
C ASP A 249 -10.91 5.75 -22.26
N ILE A 250 -11.21 4.95 -21.23
CA ILE A 250 -10.29 3.97 -20.63
C ILE A 250 -10.95 2.58 -20.65
N ILE A 251 -10.18 1.54 -20.99
CA ILE A 251 -10.63 0.14 -21.06
C ILE A 251 -9.78 -0.70 -20.11
N PHE A 252 -10.35 -1.18 -18.99
CA PHE A 252 -9.72 -2.22 -18.17
C PHE A 252 -10.01 -3.60 -18.76
N PHE A 253 -8.95 -4.31 -19.16
CA PHE A 253 -9.04 -5.63 -19.77
C PHE A 253 -8.05 -6.60 -19.12
N CYS A 254 -8.55 -7.66 -18.51
CA CYS A 254 -7.74 -8.69 -17.84
C CYS A 254 -7.71 -9.96 -18.71
N SER A 255 -6.51 -10.49 -18.94
CA SER A 255 -6.29 -11.71 -19.71
C SER A 255 -4.97 -12.38 -19.27
N PRO A 256 -5.02 -13.60 -18.71
CA PRO A 256 -6.21 -14.39 -18.35
C PRO A 256 -7.14 -13.67 -17.37
N ASN A 257 -8.44 -13.66 -17.66
CA ASN A 257 -9.42 -12.83 -16.96
C ASN A 257 -9.62 -13.23 -15.49
N ASN A 258 -9.70 -12.24 -14.62
CA ASN A 258 -10.25 -12.35 -13.28
C ASN A 258 -11.71 -11.87 -13.30
N PRO A 259 -12.73 -12.74 -13.11
CA PRO A 259 -12.65 -14.05 -12.44
C PRO A 259 -12.61 -15.32 -13.30
N THR A 260 -12.85 -15.28 -14.61
CA THR A 260 -13.24 -16.49 -15.39
C THR A 260 -12.09 -17.43 -15.75
N GLY A 261 -10.85 -16.96 -15.69
CA GLY A 261 -9.66 -17.69 -16.12
C GLY A 261 -9.45 -17.79 -17.64
N ALA A 262 -10.36 -17.21 -18.44
CA ALA A 262 -10.26 -17.22 -19.89
C ALA A 262 -9.15 -16.28 -20.39
N ALA A 263 -8.29 -16.76 -21.29
CA ALA A 263 -7.27 -15.95 -21.98
C ALA A 263 -7.78 -15.55 -23.37
N ALA A 264 -7.63 -14.28 -23.74
CA ALA A 264 -8.02 -13.79 -25.05
C ALA A 264 -7.08 -14.32 -26.15
N THR A 265 -7.59 -14.54 -27.37
CA THR A 265 -6.76 -14.96 -28.52
C THR A 265 -6.00 -13.78 -29.14
N ARG A 266 -5.06 -14.06 -30.04
CA ARG A 266 -4.31 -13.01 -30.76
C ARG A 266 -5.23 -12.17 -31.65
N GLU A 267 -6.22 -12.79 -32.26
CA GLU A 267 -7.23 -12.15 -33.12
C GLU A 267 -8.14 -11.25 -32.28
N GLN A 268 -8.61 -11.74 -31.13
CA GLN A 268 -9.40 -10.99 -30.17
C GLN A 268 -8.65 -9.76 -29.63
N LEU A 269 -7.38 -9.91 -29.23
CA LEU A 269 -6.59 -8.75 -28.78
C LEU A 269 -6.22 -7.80 -29.93
N THR A 270 -6.10 -8.29 -31.17
CA THR A 270 -5.97 -7.44 -32.37
C THR A 270 -7.23 -6.60 -32.59
N GLN A 271 -8.43 -7.18 -32.43
CA GLN A 271 -9.69 -6.44 -32.48
C GLN A 271 -9.79 -5.40 -31.35
N LEU A 272 -9.35 -5.73 -30.14
CA LEU A 272 -9.35 -4.80 -29.00
C LEU A 272 -8.40 -3.61 -29.22
N VAL A 273 -7.18 -3.86 -29.72
CA VAL A 273 -6.21 -2.80 -30.03
C VAL A 273 -6.72 -1.92 -31.17
N GLN A 274 -7.29 -2.51 -32.23
CA GLN A 274 -7.86 -1.73 -33.32
C GLN A 274 -9.04 -0.86 -32.84
N PHE A 275 -9.97 -1.42 -32.06
CA PHE A 275 -11.08 -0.69 -31.45
C PHE A 275 -10.61 0.46 -30.56
N ALA A 276 -9.54 0.28 -29.79
CA ALA A 276 -8.95 1.35 -28.99
C ALA A 276 -8.31 2.45 -29.85
N LYS A 277 -7.62 2.09 -30.94
CA LYS A 277 -7.06 3.06 -31.90
C LYS A 277 -8.15 3.87 -32.61
N ASP A 278 -9.22 3.22 -33.08
CA ASP A 278 -10.32 3.87 -33.78
C ASP A 278 -11.15 4.80 -32.88
N ASN A 279 -11.25 4.50 -31.58
CA ASN A 279 -11.92 5.35 -30.60
C ASN A 279 -11.00 6.40 -29.94
N GLY A 280 -9.67 6.26 -30.04
CA GLY A 280 -8.75 7.02 -29.18
C GLY A 280 -8.98 6.72 -27.70
N SER A 281 -9.06 5.43 -27.34
CA SER A 281 -9.20 4.94 -25.97
C SER A 281 -7.86 4.38 -25.46
N ILE A 282 -7.61 4.44 -24.15
CA ILE A 282 -6.44 3.83 -23.50
C ILE A 282 -6.83 2.48 -22.89
N ILE A 283 -6.13 1.41 -23.25
CA ILE A 283 -6.25 0.08 -22.63
C ILE A 283 -5.33 0.02 -21.40
N VAL A 284 -5.89 -0.38 -20.25
CA VAL A 284 -5.14 -0.88 -19.09
C VAL A 284 -5.25 -2.40 -19.10
N TYR A 285 -4.19 -3.07 -19.56
CA TYR A 285 -4.14 -4.53 -19.68
C TYR A 285 -3.61 -5.14 -18.38
N ASP A 286 -4.38 -6.00 -17.73
CA ASP A 286 -3.97 -6.73 -16.51
C ASP A 286 -3.50 -8.14 -16.89
N SER A 287 -2.17 -8.32 -16.92
CA SER A 287 -1.49 -9.57 -17.30
C SER A 287 -1.06 -10.40 -16.09
N ALA A 288 -1.60 -10.15 -14.88
CA ALA A 288 -1.12 -10.77 -13.64
C ALA A 288 -1.25 -12.31 -13.57
N TYR A 289 -1.90 -12.95 -14.55
CA TYR A 289 -2.04 -14.41 -14.68
C TYR A 289 -1.35 -14.98 -15.94
N ALA A 290 -0.71 -14.15 -16.77
CA ALA A 290 -0.18 -14.56 -18.08
C ALA A 290 0.84 -15.72 -18.04
N MET A 291 1.54 -15.90 -16.91
CA MET A 291 2.44 -17.05 -16.68
C MET A 291 1.73 -18.41 -16.59
N TYR A 292 0.40 -18.44 -16.44
CA TYR A 292 -0.41 -19.66 -16.46
C TYR A 292 -0.90 -20.06 -17.86
N ILE A 293 -0.74 -19.18 -18.86
CA ILE A 293 -1.13 -19.48 -20.25
C ILE A 293 -0.26 -20.63 -20.77
N THR A 294 -0.91 -21.73 -21.15
CA THR A 294 -0.26 -22.91 -21.77
C THR A 294 -0.45 -22.98 -23.29
N GLY A 295 -1.40 -22.24 -23.87
CA GLY A 295 -1.57 -22.11 -25.32
C GLY A 295 -0.71 -21.02 -25.97
N ASP A 296 -1.01 -20.74 -27.25
CA ASP A 296 -0.40 -19.68 -28.07
C ASP A 296 -1.06 -18.30 -27.88
N ASN A 297 -1.98 -18.18 -26.91
CA ASN A 297 -2.58 -16.90 -26.50
C ASN A 297 -1.48 -15.91 -26.06
N PRO A 298 -1.59 -14.61 -26.43
CA PRO A 298 -0.61 -13.61 -26.01
C PRO A 298 -0.52 -13.47 -24.49
N ARG A 299 0.70 -13.46 -23.98
CA ARG A 299 1.04 -13.23 -22.58
C ARG A 299 1.18 -11.73 -22.28
N SER A 300 1.57 -10.93 -23.28
CA SER A 300 1.53 -9.46 -23.22
C SER A 300 0.65 -8.88 -24.32
N ILE A 301 0.01 -7.74 -24.04
CA ILE A 301 -0.70 -6.96 -25.06
C ILE A 301 0.27 -6.40 -26.13
N PHE A 302 1.55 -6.22 -25.81
CA PHE A 302 2.57 -5.69 -26.73
C PHE A 302 3.04 -6.70 -27.78
N GLU A 303 2.58 -7.95 -27.72
CA GLU A 303 2.68 -8.90 -28.84
C GLU A 303 1.72 -8.56 -30.01
N ILE A 304 0.81 -7.59 -29.82
CA ILE A 304 -0.11 -7.11 -30.84
C ILE A 304 0.46 -5.83 -31.50
N PRO A 305 0.66 -5.81 -32.84
CA PRO A 305 1.12 -4.62 -33.54
C PRO A 305 0.24 -3.39 -33.25
N GLY A 306 0.89 -2.26 -32.95
CA GLY A 306 0.23 -1.00 -32.62
C GLY A 306 -0.28 -0.86 -31.18
N ALA A 307 -0.20 -1.91 -30.35
CA ALA A 307 -0.64 -1.84 -28.95
C ALA A 307 0.04 -0.72 -28.15
N LYS A 308 1.34 -0.44 -28.38
CA LYS A 308 2.10 0.59 -27.65
C LYS A 308 1.60 2.02 -27.86
N GLU A 309 0.77 2.27 -28.87
CA GLU A 309 0.13 3.57 -29.11
C GLU A 309 -1.11 3.80 -28.23
N VAL A 310 -1.72 2.72 -27.70
CA VAL A 310 -3.02 2.75 -27.01
C VAL A 310 -3.09 1.95 -25.70
N ALA A 311 -2.06 1.17 -25.35
CA ALA A 311 -2.08 0.28 -24.20
C ALA A 311 -0.93 0.52 -23.22
N LEU A 312 -1.22 0.34 -21.94
CA LEU A 312 -0.27 0.12 -20.87
C LEU A 312 -0.59 -1.22 -20.18
N GLU A 313 0.39 -1.87 -19.58
CA GLU A 313 0.24 -3.21 -19.00
C GLU A 313 0.62 -3.23 -17.52
N THR A 314 -0.25 -3.77 -16.65
CA THR A 314 0.02 -3.98 -15.22
C THR A 314 0.17 -5.47 -14.92
N SER A 315 1.19 -5.88 -14.17
CA SER A 315 1.41 -7.29 -13.81
C SER A 315 2.02 -7.49 -12.41
N SER A 316 2.05 -8.75 -11.92
CA SER A 316 2.51 -9.03 -10.55
C SER A 316 3.09 -10.42 -10.32
N PHE A 317 4.26 -10.44 -9.67
CA PHE A 317 4.88 -11.61 -9.04
C PHE A 317 3.98 -12.34 -8.02
N SER A 318 2.88 -11.74 -7.57
CA SER A 318 1.98 -12.34 -6.57
C SER A 318 1.49 -13.74 -6.94
N LYS A 319 1.40 -14.07 -8.24
CA LYS A 319 0.63 -15.23 -8.72
C LYS A 319 1.46 -16.44 -9.13
N TYR A 320 2.70 -16.22 -9.55
CA TYR A 320 3.61 -17.28 -9.99
C TYR A 320 4.89 -17.38 -9.12
N ALA A 321 5.16 -16.38 -8.26
CA ALA A 321 6.33 -16.36 -7.36
C ALA A 321 5.98 -16.45 -5.87
N GLY A 322 4.69 -16.54 -5.49
CA GLY A 322 4.24 -16.54 -4.10
C GLY A 322 4.22 -15.16 -3.42
N PHE A 323 4.31 -14.05 -4.18
CA PHE A 323 4.49 -12.71 -3.59
C PHE A 323 3.18 -12.04 -3.13
N THR A 324 2.13 -12.82 -2.85
CA THR A 324 0.86 -12.31 -2.30
C THR A 324 1.07 -11.53 -1.00
N GLY A 325 1.86 -12.08 -0.07
CA GLY A 325 2.25 -11.43 1.19
C GLY A 325 3.55 -10.63 1.13
N VAL A 326 4.45 -10.90 0.19
CA VAL A 326 5.72 -10.16 0.02
C VAL A 326 5.51 -8.76 -0.58
N ARG A 327 4.58 -8.66 -1.54
CA ARG A 327 4.21 -7.46 -2.32
C ARG A 327 5.25 -7.01 -3.35
N LEU A 328 5.07 -7.43 -4.61
CA LEU A 328 5.74 -6.84 -5.78
C LEU A 328 4.88 -6.94 -7.05
N GLY A 329 5.04 -5.98 -7.96
CA GLY A 329 4.57 -6.03 -9.34
C GLY A 329 5.23 -4.96 -10.17
N TRP A 330 4.72 -4.73 -11.37
CA TRP A 330 5.18 -3.65 -12.24
C TRP A 330 4.05 -3.16 -13.16
N THR A 331 4.24 -1.96 -13.70
CA THR A 331 3.46 -1.40 -14.79
C THR A 331 4.39 -0.99 -15.92
N VAL A 332 4.04 -1.33 -17.15
CA VAL A 332 4.71 -0.89 -18.39
C VAL A 332 3.88 0.23 -18.99
N VAL A 333 4.48 1.42 -19.17
CA VAL A 333 3.83 2.57 -19.81
C VAL A 333 4.70 3.02 -21.00
N PRO A 334 4.41 2.56 -22.22
CA PRO A 334 5.26 2.80 -23.38
C PRO A 334 5.41 4.29 -23.71
N LYS A 335 6.60 4.72 -24.13
CA LYS A 335 6.85 6.10 -24.62
C LYS A 335 5.92 6.54 -25.77
N GLN A 336 5.34 5.61 -26.52
CA GLN A 336 4.41 5.89 -27.62
C GLN A 336 2.97 6.17 -27.15
N LEU A 337 2.64 5.92 -25.88
CA LEU A 337 1.30 6.16 -25.33
C LEU A 337 1.14 7.63 -24.92
N LEU A 338 0.29 8.35 -25.65
CA LEU A 338 0.00 9.77 -25.44
C LEU A 338 -1.47 9.98 -25.03
N PHE A 339 -1.72 11.05 -24.28
CA PHE A 339 -3.07 11.60 -24.12
C PHE A 339 -3.55 12.30 -25.40
N SER A 340 -4.83 12.66 -25.45
CA SER A 340 -5.46 13.32 -26.60
C SER A 340 -4.94 14.74 -26.89
N ASP A 341 -4.19 15.36 -25.98
CA ASP A 341 -3.45 16.62 -26.19
C ASP A 341 -2.00 16.39 -26.69
N GLY A 342 -1.58 15.14 -26.83
CA GLY A 342 -0.21 14.74 -27.19
C GLY A 342 0.76 14.62 -26.02
N PHE A 343 0.34 14.80 -24.77
CA PHE A 343 1.24 14.66 -23.62
C PHE A 343 1.52 13.17 -23.29
N PRO A 344 2.79 12.75 -23.05
CA PRO A 344 3.09 11.34 -22.79
C PRO A 344 2.57 10.83 -21.43
N VAL A 345 1.77 9.77 -21.44
CA VAL A 345 1.17 9.16 -20.24
C VAL A 345 2.24 8.71 -19.23
N ALA A 346 3.38 8.23 -19.72
CA ALA A 346 4.54 7.84 -18.91
C ALA A 346 5.08 9.00 -18.02
N LYS A 347 4.95 10.26 -18.44
CA LYS A 347 5.41 11.42 -17.64
C LYS A 347 4.51 11.67 -16.44
N ASP A 348 3.19 11.62 -16.61
CA ASP A 348 2.25 11.81 -15.51
C ASP A 348 2.16 10.58 -14.60
N PHE A 349 2.28 9.37 -15.14
CA PHE A 349 2.42 8.18 -14.30
C PHE A 349 3.71 8.24 -13.47
N ASN A 350 4.85 8.64 -14.04
CA ASN A 350 6.07 8.90 -13.28
C ASN A 350 5.88 10.01 -12.24
N ARG A 351 5.13 11.08 -12.56
CA ARG A 351 4.84 12.16 -11.60
C ARG A 351 3.98 11.66 -10.42
N ILE A 352 2.97 10.83 -10.67
CA ILE A 352 2.17 10.19 -9.61
C ILE A 352 3.02 9.21 -8.79
N VAL A 353 3.90 8.43 -9.43
CA VAL A 353 4.87 7.57 -8.74
C VAL A 353 5.76 8.39 -7.81
N SER A 354 6.54 9.36 -8.30
CA SER A 354 7.43 10.17 -7.46
C SER A 354 6.72 11.03 -6.41
N THR A 355 5.42 11.30 -6.56
CA THR A 355 4.63 12.09 -5.59
C THR A 355 3.98 11.21 -4.51
N CYS A 356 3.46 10.04 -4.88
CA CYS A 356 2.63 9.20 -4.01
C CYS A 356 3.29 7.87 -3.59
N PHE A 357 4.43 7.50 -4.19
CA PHE A 357 5.06 6.19 -4.01
C PHE A 357 6.60 6.29 -3.99
N ASN A 358 7.19 6.21 -2.80
CA ASN A 358 8.64 6.29 -2.59
C ASN A 358 9.35 4.95 -2.90
N GLY A 359 9.04 4.34 -4.06
CA GLY A 359 9.58 3.06 -4.52
C GLY A 359 9.09 1.81 -3.78
N ALA A 360 9.24 0.66 -4.43
CA ALA A 360 8.96 -0.67 -3.87
C ALA A 360 10.06 -1.15 -2.91
N SER A 361 9.72 -2.04 -1.97
CA SER A 361 10.66 -2.58 -0.98
C SER A 361 11.90 -3.22 -1.63
N ASN A 362 13.10 -2.74 -1.29
CA ASN A 362 14.37 -3.25 -1.87
C ASN A 362 14.61 -4.75 -1.57
N ILE A 363 14.10 -5.26 -0.44
CA ILE A 363 14.08 -6.70 -0.14
C ILE A 363 13.16 -7.45 -1.11
N SER A 364 11.96 -6.93 -1.36
CA SER A 364 11.01 -7.54 -2.31
C SER A 364 11.54 -7.49 -3.74
N GLN A 365 12.19 -6.39 -4.14
CA GLN A 365 12.85 -6.24 -5.44
C GLN A 365 14.01 -7.24 -5.62
N ALA A 366 14.82 -7.49 -4.58
CA ALA A 366 15.86 -8.52 -4.63
C ALA A 366 15.28 -9.94 -4.81
N GLY A 367 14.13 -10.22 -4.19
CA GLY A 367 13.35 -11.42 -4.47
C GLY A 367 12.86 -11.49 -5.93
N GLY A 368 12.25 -10.41 -6.43
CA GLY A 368 11.79 -10.30 -7.81
C GLY A 368 12.90 -10.48 -8.86
N LEU A 369 14.11 -10.01 -8.57
CA LEU A 369 15.28 -10.23 -9.44
C LEU A 369 15.72 -11.70 -9.40
N ALA A 370 15.69 -12.34 -8.24
CA ALA A 370 15.99 -13.77 -8.12
C ALA A 370 14.97 -14.66 -8.83
N CYS A 371 13.69 -14.27 -8.85
CA CYS A 371 12.64 -14.92 -9.65
C CYS A 371 12.99 -14.97 -11.14
N LEU A 372 13.69 -13.95 -11.67
CA LEU A 372 14.04 -13.83 -13.09
C LEU A 372 15.39 -14.49 -13.43
N SER A 373 16.09 -15.06 -12.45
CA SER A 373 17.25 -15.93 -12.70
C SER A 373 16.82 -17.26 -13.34
N PRO A 374 17.71 -18.00 -14.05
CA PRO A 374 17.36 -19.30 -14.62
C PRO A 374 16.79 -20.31 -13.61
N ASP A 375 17.37 -20.35 -12.40
CA ASP A 375 16.91 -21.22 -11.32
C ASP A 375 15.59 -20.74 -10.71
N GLY A 376 15.39 -19.42 -10.58
CA GLY A 376 14.11 -18.83 -10.17
C GLY A 376 12.99 -19.10 -11.18
N LEU A 377 13.26 -18.92 -12.46
CA LEU A 377 12.33 -19.22 -13.55
C LEU A 377 11.97 -20.71 -13.60
N LYS A 378 12.92 -21.61 -13.32
CA LYS A 378 12.64 -23.03 -13.16
C LYS A 378 11.73 -23.28 -11.94
N ALA A 379 12.12 -22.81 -10.75
CA ALA A 379 11.38 -23.07 -9.52
C ALA A 379 9.95 -22.48 -9.57
N MET A 380 9.74 -21.35 -10.26
CA MET A 380 8.38 -20.81 -10.48
C MET A 380 7.55 -21.66 -11.44
N ARG A 381 8.14 -22.33 -12.44
CA ARG A 381 7.40 -23.30 -13.28
C ARG A 381 6.97 -24.52 -12.47
N ASP A 382 7.84 -25.01 -11.58
CA ASP A 382 7.54 -26.12 -10.68
C ASP A 382 6.36 -25.75 -9.77
N VAL A 383 6.34 -24.52 -9.21
CA VAL A 383 5.23 -23.96 -8.41
C VAL A 383 3.95 -23.73 -9.23
N ILE A 384 4.04 -23.24 -10.47
CA ILE A 384 2.89 -23.12 -11.38
C ILE A 384 2.28 -24.50 -11.64
N GLY A 385 3.11 -25.53 -11.87
CA GLY A 385 2.69 -26.90 -12.11
C GLY A 385 1.83 -27.46 -10.98
N PHE A 386 2.26 -27.28 -9.73
CA PHE A 386 1.46 -27.64 -8.55
C PHE A 386 0.11 -26.92 -8.50
N TYR A 387 0.05 -25.62 -8.82
CA TYR A 387 -1.23 -24.91 -8.86
C TYR A 387 -2.12 -25.37 -10.03
N LYS A 388 -1.56 -25.81 -11.17
CA LYS A 388 -2.34 -26.44 -12.24
C LYS A 388 -2.92 -27.78 -11.78
N GLU A 389 -2.13 -28.67 -11.20
CA GLU A 389 -2.61 -29.96 -10.66
C GLU A 389 -3.77 -29.78 -9.66
N ASN A 390 -3.65 -28.83 -8.71
CA ASN A 390 -4.76 -28.51 -7.80
C ASN A 390 -6.00 -27.94 -8.52
N THR A 391 -5.80 -27.21 -9.62
CA THR A 391 -6.88 -26.64 -10.42
C THR A 391 -7.60 -27.71 -11.22
N ASP A 392 -6.86 -28.63 -11.83
CA ASP A 392 -7.37 -29.79 -12.57
C ASP A 392 -8.22 -30.67 -11.65
N ILE A 393 -7.75 -30.96 -10.42
CA ILE A 393 -8.52 -31.68 -9.39
C ILE A 393 -9.85 -30.99 -9.06
N ILE A 394 -9.87 -29.65 -8.97
CA ILE A 394 -11.10 -28.89 -8.69
C ILE A 394 -12.06 -28.93 -9.90
N VAL A 395 -11.54 -28.85 -11.14
CA VAL A 395 -12.33 -29.00 -12.37
C VAL A 395 -12.97 -30.39 -12.43
N GLU A 396 -12.17 -31.46 -12.32
CA GLU A 396 -12.66 -32.85 -12.30
C GLU A 396 -13.70 -33.09 -11.19
N THR A 397 -13.51 -32.48 -10.01
CA THR A 397 -14.46 -32.58 -8.90
C THR A 397 -15.82 -31.97 -9.26
N PHE A 398 -15.87 -30.79 -9.87
CA PHE A 398 -17.16 -30.16 -10.22
C PHE A 398 -17.81 -30.75 -11.48
N ASP A 399 -17.03 -31.18 -12.48
CA ASP A 399 -17.55 -31.87 -13.67
C ASP A 399 -18.09 -33.28 -13.32
N SER A 400 -17.42 -34.03 -12.43
CA SER A 400 -17.93 -35.34 -11.96
C SER A 400 -19.21 -35.24 -11.12
N LEU A 401 -19.49 -34.07 -10.54
CA LEU A 401 -20.76 -33.75 -9.89
C LEU A 401 -21.85 -33.26 -10.88
N GLY A 402 -21.53 -33.16 -12.17
CA GLY A 402 -22.47 -32.78 -13.23
C GLY A 402 -22.72 -31.27 -13.35
N PHE A 403 -21.90 -30.42 -12.73
CA PHE A 403 -21.94 -28.97 -12.97
C PHE A 403 -21.23 -28.61 -14.28
N LYS A 404 -21.48 -27.41 -14.81
CA LYS A 404 -20.63 -26.86 -15.88
C LYS A 404 -19.51 -26.05 -15.27
N VAL A 405 -18.28 -26.43 -15.60
CA VAL A 405 -17.07 -25.73 -15.16
C VAL A 405 -16.50 -24.88 -16.30
N TYR A 406 -15.94 -23.72 -15.94
CA TYR A 406 -15.23 -22.81 -16.83
C TYR A 406 -13.93 -22.34 -16.18
N GLY A 407 -12.95 -22.00 -17.01
CA GLY A 407 -11.60 -21.60 -16.56
C GLY A 407 -10.66 -22.79 -16.38
N GLY A 408 -9.77 -22.68 -15.41
CA GLY A 408 -8.80 -23.70 -15.00
C GLY A 408 -7.60 -23.90 -15.94
N GLU A 409 -7.83 -23.88 -17.25
CA GLU A 409 -6.80 -24.19 -18.25
C GLU A 409 -5.66 -23.17 -18.28
N ASN A 410 -5.95 -21.87 -18.33
CA ASN A 410 -4.97 -20.80 -18.53
C ASN A 410 -4.81 -19.87 -17.31
N ALA A 411 -5.44 -20.20 -16.18
CA ALA A 411 -5.32 -19.54 -14.87
C ALA A 411 -5.81 -20.50 -13.78
N PRO A 412 -5.37 -20.38 -12.51
CA PRO A 412 -5.76 -21.28 -11.41
C PRO A 412 -7.19 -20.98 -10.89
N TYR A 413 -8.11 -20.68 -11.80
CA TYR A 413 -9.42 -20.06 -11.57
C TYR A 413 -10.51 -21.00 -12.06
N VAL A 414 -11.27 -21.56 -11.14
CA VAL A 414 -12.43 -22.39 -11.47
C VAL A 414 -13.71 -21.59 -11.22
N TRP A 415 -14.53 -21.48 -12.26
CA TRP A 415 -15.77 -20.71 -12.31
C TRP A 415 -16.94 -21.64 -12.64
N VAL A 416 -17.74 -21.98 -11.62
CA VAL A 416 -18.71 -23.09 -11.67
C VAL A 416 -20.13 -22.55 -11.76
N TYR A 417 -20.92 -23.11 -12.68
CA TYR A 417 -22.29 -22.65 -12.95
C TYR A 417 -23.36 -23.45 -12.17
N PHE A 418 -24.23 -22.73 -11.48
CA PHE A 418 -25.35 -23.24 -10.69
C PHE A 418 -26.67 -22.68 -11.25
N PRO A 419 -27.23 -23.29 -12.33
CA PRO A 419 -28.34 -22.72 -13.08
C PRO A 419 -29.57 -22.41 -12.22
N GLY A 420 -30.06 -21.16 -12.30
CA GLY A 420 -31.28 -20.72 -11.61
C GLY A 420 -31.14 -20.53 -10.10
N ARG A 421 -29.91 -20.43 -9.55
CA ARG A 421 -29.66 -20.27 -8.11
C ARG A 421 -28.95 -18.96 -7.80
N SER A 422 -29.23 -18.38 -6.63
CA SER A 422 -28.48 -17.24 -6.08
C SER A 422 -27.02 -17.64 -5.76
N SER A 423 -26.04 -16.91 -6.30
CA SER A 423 -24.62 -17.06 -6.01
C SER A 423 -24.32 -16.95 -4.52
N TRP A 424 -25.02 -16.08 -3.79
CA TRP A 424 -24.87 -15.93 -2.34
C TRP A 424 -25.49 -17.08 -1.55
N ASP A 425 -26.54 -17.71 -2.06
CA ASP A 425 -27.20 -18.86 -1.44
C ASP A 425 -26.36 -20.12 -1.65
N VAL A 426 -25.76 -20.29 -2.83
CA VAL A 426 -24.80 -21.38 -3.10
C VAL A 426 -23.54 -21.21 -2.25
N PHE A 427 -22.99 -19.99 -2.14
CA PHE A 427 -21.89 -19.70 -1.20
C PHE A 427 -22.27 -20.10 0.24
N GLY A 428 -23.47 -19.72 0.69
CA GLY A 428 -23.96 -20.04 2.04
C GLY A 428 -24.10 -21.54 2.26
N GLU A 429 -24.71 -22.25 1.30
CA GLU A 429 -24.89 -23.70 1.36
C GLU A 429 -23.55 -24.45 1.42
N ILE A 430 -22.58 -24.10 0.56
CA ILE A 430 -21.27 -24.76 0.55
C ILE A 430 -20.56 -24.53 1.90
N LEU A 431 -20.53 -23.30 2.41
CA LEU A 431 -19.92 -22.98 3.70
C LEU A 431 -20.58 -23.73 4.88
N GLU A 432 -21.91 -23.71 4.95
CA GLU A 432 -22.62 -24.34 6.06
C GLU A 432 -22.55 -25.87 6.02
N LYS A 433 -22.68 -26.50 4.84
CA LYS A 433 -22.73 -27.98 4.70
C LYS A 433 -21.35 -28.65 4.63
N THR A 434 -20.34 -27.98 4.07
CA THR A 434 -19.03 -28.60 3.78
C THR A 434 -17.85 -27.95 4.51
N HIS A 435 -18.06 -26.77 5.09
CA HIS A 435 -17.01 -25.91 5.67
C HIS A 435 -15.95 -25.45 4.65
N VAL A 436 -16.22 -25.58 3.36
CA VAL A 436 -15.45 -24.95 2.28
C VAL A 436 -15.95 -23.52 2.10
N VAL A 437 -15.05 -22.54 2.14
CA VAL A 437 -15.33 -21.15 1.75
C VAL A 437 -15.11 -21.02 0.24
N THR A 438 -16.05 -20.40 -0.47
CA THR A 438 -15.97 -20.03 -1.90
C THR A 438 -16.18 -18.52 -2.08
N THR A 439 -16.22 -18.01 -3.32
CA THR A 439 -16.59 -16.62 -3.65
C THR A 439 -17.89 -16.62 -4.47
N PRO A 440 -18.96 -15.90 -4.08
CA PRO A 440 -20.17 -15.79 -4.89
C PRO A 440 -19.90 -14.98 -6.18
N GLY A 441 -20.42 -15.46 -7.31
CA GLY A 441 -20.10 -14.92 -8.64
C GLY A 441 -20.60 -13.50 -8.91
N SER A 442 -21.78 -13.11 -8.41
CA SER A 442 -22.26 -11.71 -8.50
C SER A 442 -21.39 -10.70 -7.77
N GLY A 443 -20.43 -11.15 -6.96
CA GLY A 443 -19.33 -10.32 -6.44
C GLY A 443 -18.42 -9.73 -7.53
N PHE A 444 -18.48 -10.23 -8.77
CA PHE A 444 -17.65 -9.82 -9.92
C PHE A 444 -18.44 -9.05 -10.99
N GLY A 445 -19.66 -8.61 -10.66
CA GLY A 445 -20.58 -7.95 -11.60
C GLY A 445 -21.75 -8.85 -12.01
N PRO A 446 -22.76 -8.28 -12.70
CA PRO A 446 -24.04 -8.96 -12.94
C PRO A 446 -23.92 -10.20 -13.83
N GLY A 447 -22.92 -10.24 -14.72
CA GLY A 447 -22.59 -11.43 -15.52
C GLY A 447 -22.18 -12.66 -14.70
N GLY A 448 -21.91 -12.51 -13.40
CA GLY A 448 -21.55 -13.60 -12.50
C GLY A 448 -22.65 -14.15 -11.59
N GLU A 449 -23.87 -13.62 -11.64
CA GLU A 449 -24.99 -14.21 -10.88
C GLU A 449 -25.33 -15.61 -11.44
N GLY A 450 -25.67 -16.57 -10.56
CA GLY A 450 -25.73 -17.99 -10.90
C GLY A 450 -24.40 -18.74 -10.92
N PHE A 451 -23.27 -18.10 -10.60
CA PHE A 451 -21.95 -18.75 -10.54
C PHE A 451 -21.31 -18.69 -9.14
N VAL A 452 -20.32 -19.55 -8.91
CA VAL A 452 -19.43 -19.53 -7.73
C VAL A 452 -17.98 -19.78 -8.17
N ARG A 453 -17.04 -19.11 -7.49
CA ARG A 453 -15.59 -19.17 -7.75
C ARG A 453 -14.80 -19.72 -6.56
N ALA A 454 -13.61 -20.22 -6.86
CA ALA A 454 -12.54 -20.48 -5.89
C ALA A 454 -11.31 -19.54 -6.09
N TYR A 455 -11.37 -18.23 -5.73
CA TYR A 455 -10.16 -17.36 -5.73
C TYR A 455 -10.24 -16.01 -4.92
N VAL A 456 -9.27 -15.06 -5.04
CA VAL A 456 -8.87 -13.93 -4.13
C VAL A 456 -9.26 -12.44 -4.49
N ASP A 457 -8.87 -11.51 -3.57
CA ASP A 457 -9.05 -10.04 -3.29
C ASP A 457 -8.19 -9.04 -4.17
N SER A 458 -8.28 -7.68 -4.34
CA SER A 458 -9.16 -6.51 -3.99
C SER A 458 -9.22 -5.38 -5.12
N SER A 459 -8.30 -4.39 -5.32
CA SER A 459 -8.30 -2.96 -4.81
C SER A 459 -8.06 -1.81 -5.88
N VAL A 460 -8.36 -0.46 -5.94
CA VAL A 460 -8.88 0.84 -5.26
C VAL A 460 -7.90 1.98 -4.74
N ILE A 461 -8.36 3.27 -4.61
CA ILE A 461 -7.72 4.61 -4.93
C ILE A 461 -7.64 5.69 -3.79
N MET A 462 -7.15 6.93 -4.09
CA MET A 462 -7.68 8.29 -3.67
C MET A 462 -7.03 9.51 -4.43
N GLY A 463 -7.69 10.70 -4.52
CA GLY A 463 -7.06 11.99 -5.01
C GLY A 463 -8.00 13.23 -5.17
N GLN A 464 -7.59 14.48 -4.80
CA GLN A 464 -8.50 15.68 -4.69
C GLN A 464 -7.92 17.14 -4.81
N THR A 465 -6.73 17.44 -5.38
CA THR A 465 -6.01 18.73 -5.10
C THR A 465 -6.45 20.04 -5.79
N GLY A 466 -7.19 20.01 -6.91
CA GLY A 466 -7.53 21.24 -7.68
C GLY A 466 -6.38 21.78 -8.57
N LEU A 467 -6.59 22.94 -9.22
CA LEU A 467 -5.65 23.54 -10.19
C LEU A 467 -4.55 24.38 -9.52
N TYR A 468 -3.37 24.45 -10.16
CA TYR A 468 -2.24 25.29 -9.74
C TYR A 468 -2.38 26.72 -10.26
N GLN A 469 -2.25 27.70 -9.37
CA GLN A 469 -2.29 29.14 -9.64
C GLN A 469 -0.85 29.67 -9.69
N LYS A 470 -0.35 29.98 -10.89
CA LYS A 470 1.06 30.39 -11.08
C LYS A 470 1.41 31.68 -10.33
N ASP A 471 0.53 32.67 -10.35
CA ASP A 471 0.78 34.02 -9.84
C ASP A 471 0.99 34.10 -8.32
N VAL A 472 0.64 33.02 -7.61
CA VAL A 472 0.71 32.86 -6.14
C VAL A 472 1.31 31.51 -5.73
N GLU A 473 1.89 30.78 -6.68
CA GLU A 473 2.57 29.48 -6.55
C GLU A 473 1.85 28.43 -5.68
N LYS A 474 0.51 28.42 -5.68
CA LYS A 474 -0.30 27.51 -4.85
C LYS A 474 -1.41 26.79 -5.62
N PHE A 475 -1.83 25.64 -5.10
CA PHE A 475 -3.05 24.97 -5.59
C PHE A 475 -4.29 25.64 -5.01
N ALA A 476 -5.33 25.82 -5.83
CA ALA A 476 -6.53 26.59 -5.47
C ALA A 476 -7.28 26.05 -4.24
N ASN A 477 -7.19 24.74 -3.97
CA ASN A 477 -7.84 24.07 -2.82
C ASN A 477 -6.86 23.75 -1.67
N ILE A 478 -5.64 24.29 -1.69
CA ILE A 478 -4.64 24.09 -0.62
C ILE A 478 -4.33 25.43 0.04
N GLU A 479 -4.70 25.55 1.32
CA GLU A 479 -4.29 26.67 2.16
C GLU A 479 -2.96 26.33 2.88
N TYR A 480 -1.94 27.16 2.67
CA TYR A 480 -0.60 26.93 3.20
C TYR A 480 -0.47 27.57 4.58
N MET A 481 -0.54 26.74 5.63
CA MET A 481 -0.34 27.17 7.02
C MET A 481 1.11 27.64 7.21
N ARG A 482 1.33 28.97 7.27
CA ARG A 482 2.68 29.55 7.20
C ARG A 482 3.45 29.42 8.52
N CYS A 483 4.37 28.46 8.57
CA CYS A 483 5.40 28.32 9.60
C CYS A 483 6.64 29.15 9.25
N THR A 484 7.14 29.98 10.17
CA THR A 484 8.37 30.78 10.00
C THR A 484 9.19 30.82 11.30
N PRO A 485 10.46 31.27 11.30
CA PRO A 485 11.23 31.46 12.53
C PRO A 485 10.52 32.35 13.57
N GLU A 486 9.81 33.38 13.13
CA GLU A 486 9.15 34.38 13.98
C GLU A 486 7.95 33.83 14.74
N ASN A 487 7.30 32.77 14.23
CA ASN A 487 6.22 32.05 14.93
C ASN A 487 6.68 30.70 15.52
N GLY A 488 7.99 30.48 15.67
CA GLY A 488 8.55 29.23 16.19
C GLY A 488 8.23 28.02 15.33
N PHE A 489 8.01 28.23 14.02
CA PHE A 489 7.51 27.27 13.05
C PHE A 489 6.14 26.65 13.38
N PHE A 490 5.31 27.33 14.18
CA PHE A 490 3.91 26.96 14.41
C PHE A 490 2.97 28.02 13.80
N PRO A 491 1.99 27.62 12.97
CA PRO A 491 1.23 28.58 12.18
C PRO A 491 0.26 29.40 13.05
N ASP A 492 0.06 30.68 12.71
CA ASP A 492 -0.96 31.51 13.33
C ASP A 492 -2.36 31.08 12.86
N LEU A 493 -2.97 30.18 13.65
CA LEU A 493 -4.30 29.64 13.41
C LEU A 493 -5.41 30.70 13.31
N SER A 494 -5.22 31.91 13.86
CA SER A 494 -6.23 32.98 13.78
C SER A 494 -6.36 33.59 12.39
N SER A 495 -5.33 33.45 11.56
CA SER A 495 -5.25 33.97 10.18
C SER A 495 -5.82 33.04 9.10
N ILE A 496 -6.13 31.78 9.45
CA ILE A 496 -6.32 30.70 8.48
C ILE A 496 -7.80 30.54 8.11
N SER A 497 -8.11 30.58 6.82
CA SER A 497 -9.45 30.27 6.30
C SER A 497 -9.80 28.79 6.57
N ARG A 498 -11.05 28.50 7.00
CA ARG A 498 -11.45 27.17 7.54
C ARG A 498 -11.01 26.01 6.62
N PRO A 499 -10.02 25.18 7.01
CA PRO A 499 -9.66 23.99 6.27
C PRO A 499 -10.58 22.82 6.64
N ASP A 500 -10.89 21.95 5.68
CA ASP A 500 -11.54 20.66 5.98
C ASP A 500 -10.53 19.65 6.52
N ILE A 501 -9.40 19.45 5.83
CA ILE A 501 -8.31 18.58 6.25
C ILE A 501 -7.07 19.42 6.59
N ILE A 502 -6.48 19.17 7.76
CA ILE A 502 -5.26 19.80 8.24
C ILE A 502 -4.15 18.75 8.24
N PHE A 503 -3.19 18.85 7.32
CA PHE A 503 -1.96 18.05 7.39
C PHE A 503 -0.96 18.75 8.31
N PHE A 504 -0.49 18.06 9.35
CA PHE A 504 0.44 18.62 10.34
C PHE A 504 1.54 17.62 10.69
N CYS A 505 2.80 17.98 10.42
CA CYS A 505 3.97 17.12 10.65
C CYS A 505 4.78 17.67 11.84
N SER A 506 5.00 16.85 12.87
CA SER A 506 5.74 17.23 14.08
C SER A 506 6.46 16.02 14.70
N PRO A 507 7.81 16.01 14.76
CA PRO A 507 8.74 17.04 14.28
C PRO A 507 8.64 17.28 12.78
N ASN A 508 8.65 18.56 12.41
CA ASN A 508 8.40 19.00 11.05
C ASN A 508 9.55 18.63 10.09
N ASN A 509 9.21 18.13 8.91
CA ASN A 509 10.10 18.14 7.75
C ASN A 509 9.64 19.25 6.80
N PRO A 510 10.47 20.27 6.51
CA PRO A 510 11.93 20.26 6.61
C PRO A 510 12.54 20.88 7.88
N THR A 511 11.79 21.61 8.71
CA THR A 511 12.39 22.58 9.66
C THR A 511 12.97 21.96 10.94
N GLY A 512 12.64 20.70 11.24
CA GLY A 512 13.03 19.98 12.45
C GLY A 512 12.35 20.44 13.75
N ALA A 513 11.44 21.43 13.68
CA ALA A 513 10.72 21.92 14.85
C ALA A 513 9.68 20.90 15.36
N ALA A 514 9.66 20.65 16.67
CA ALA A 514 8.62 19.86 17.33
C ALA A 514 7.63 20.80 18.02
N ALA A 515 6.32 20.58 17.80
CA ALA A 515 5.29 21.40 18.41
C ALA A 515 5.13 21.12 19.92
N THR A 516 4.90 22.17 20.71
CA THR A 516 4.70 22.03 22.16
C THR A 516 3.32 21.46 22.51
N ARG A 517 3.13 21.07 23.78
CA ARG A 517 1.84 20.57 24.28
C ARG A 517 0.74 21.64 24.18
N GLU A 518 1.09 22.90 24.38
CA GLU A 518 0.21 24.06 24.32
C GLU A 518 -0.19 24.33 22.86
N GLN A 519 0.80 24.33 21.95
CA GLN A 519 0.59 24.45 20.51
C GLN A 519 -0.32 23.35 19.95
N LEU A 520 -0.08 22.08 20.31
CA LEU A 520 -0.95 20.98 19.88
C LEU A 520 -2.32 21.00 20.55
N THR A 521 -2.45 21.56 21.76
CA THR A 521 -3.75 21.83 22.39
C THR A 521 -4.52 22.91 21.63
N GLN A 522 -3.86 23.99 21.20
CA GLN A 522 -4.46 25.01 20.33
C GLN A 522 -4.89 24.43 18.98
N LEU A 523 -4.07 23.57 18.36
CA LEU A 523 -4.40 22.90 17.09
C LEU A 523 -5.63 21.99 17.21
N VAL A 524 -5.71 21.18 18.27
CA VAL A 524 -6.85 20.29 18.54
C VAL A 524 -8.11 21.10 18.83
N GLN A 525 -8.01 22.19 19.61
CA GLN A 525 -9.16 23.06 19.88
C GLN A 525 -9.65 23.77 18.61
N PHE A 526 -8.74 24.34 17.82
CA PHE A 526 -9.05 24.94 16.51
C PHE A 526 -9.77 23.95 15.58
N ALA A 527 -9.27 22.71 15.47
CA ALA A 527 -9.92 21.68 14.67
C ALA A 527 -11.31 21.27 15.22
N LYS A 528 -11.54 21.37 16.54
CA LYS A 528 -12.86 21.15 17.15
C LYS A 528 -13.83 22.29 16.85
N ASP A 529 -13.40 23.53 16.96
CA ASP A 529 -14.26 24.70 16.71
C ASP A 529 -14.58 24.85 15.21
N ASN A 530 -13.59 24.66 14.34
CA ASN A 530 -13.76 24.70 12.89
C ASN A 530 -14.33 23.41 12.29
N GLY A 531 -14.41 22.32 13.07
CA GLY A 531 -14.87 21.03 12.56
C GLY A 531 -14.00 20.49 11.43
N SER A 532 -12.68 20.53 11.61
CA SER A 532 -11.67 20.00 10.67
C SER A 532 -11.24 18.59 11.09
N ILE A 533 -10.62 17.85 10.18
CA ILE A 533 -9.88 16.61 10.49
C ILE A 533 -8.38 16.89 10.43
N ILE A 534 -7.64 16.55 11.48
CA ILE A 534 -6.16 16.58 11.49
C ILE A 534 -5.61 15.24 10.99
N VAL A 535 -4.71 15.30 10.01
CA VAL A 535 -3.81 14.21 9.63
C VAL A 535 -2.44 14.55 10.21
N TYR A 536 -2.12 13.94 11.35
CA TYR A 536 -0.88 14.18 12.08
C TYR A 536 0.22 13.20 11.62
N ASP A 537 1.34 13.69 11.11
CA ASP A 537 2.51 12.88 10.78
C ASP A 537 3.52 12.91 11.95
N SER A 538 3.71 11.75 12.58
CA SER A 538 4.63 11.53 13.70
C SER A 538 5.90 10.77 13.30
N ALA A 539 6.24 10.68 12.02
CA ALA A 539 7.36 9.86 11.52
C ALA A 539 8.74 10.21 12.12
N TYR A 540 8.93 11.42 12.68
CA TYR A 540 10.14 11.84 13.38
C TYR A 540 10.02 11.86 14.91
N ALA A 541 8.90 11.47 15.50
CA ALA A 541 8.63 11.64 16.94
C ALA A 541 9.63 10.96 17.88
N MET A 542 10.35 9.92 17.40
CA MET A 542 11.45 9.27 18.13
C MET A 542 12.70 10.15 18.30
N TYR A 543 12.84 11.24 17.54
CA TYR A 543 13.94 12.21 17.66
C TYR A 543 13.64 13.33 18.68
N ILE A 544 12.41 13.44 19.20
CA ILE A 544 12.02 14.48 20.16
C ILE A 544 12.82 14.33 21.47
N THR A 545 13.52 15.39 21.85
CA THR A 545 14.07 15.60 23.20
C THR A 545 13.09 16.35 24.11
N GLY A 546 13.21 16.14 25.42
CA GLY A 546 12.30 16.74 26.41
C GLY A 546 10.85 16.20 26.37
N ASP A 547 9.93 17.03 26.86
CA ASP A 547 8.54 16.68 27.21
C ASP A 547 7.50 17.02 26.11
N ASN A 548 7.96 17.47 24.94
CA ASN A 548 7.10 17.72 23.78
C ASN A 548 6.37 16.43 23.36
N PRO A 549 5.07 16.50 22.97
CA PRO A 549 4.29 15.31 22.64
C PRO A 549 4.84 14.55 21.44
N ARG A 550 4.91 13.21 21.58
CA ARG A 550 5.34 12.29 20.53
C ARG A 550 4.16 11.73 19.73
N SER A 551 2.95 11.77 20.30
CA SER A 551 1.69 11.48 19.59
C SER A 551 0.68 12.60 19.82
N ILE A 552 -0.14 12.91 18.81
CA ILE A 552 -1.26 13.87 18.96
C ILE A 552 -2.29 13.37 19.98
N PHE A 553 -2.37 12.06 20.22
CA PHE A 553 -3.30 11.46 21.17
C PHE A 553 -2.89 11.60 22.64
N GLU A 554 -1.76 12.24 22.94
CA GLU A 554 -1.45 12.78 24.26
C GLU A 554 -2.27 14.03 24.61
N ILE A 555 -2.89 14.68 23.62
CA ILE A 555 -3.73 15.86 23.80
C ILE A 555 -5.19 15.44 24.05
N PRO A 556 -5.84 15.92 25.14
CA PRO A 556 -7.25 15.67 25.38
C PRO A 556 -8.14 16.11 24.21
N GLY A 557 -9.14 15.31 23.86
CA GLY A 557 -10.04 15.58 22.72
C GLY A 557 -9.47 15.25 21.34
N ALA A 558 -8.16 15.03 21.17
CA ALA A 558 -7.56 14.77 19.86
C ALA A 558 -8.21 13.59 19.10
N LYS A 559 -8.69 12.57 19.81
CA LYS A 559 -9.34 11.39 19.21
C LYS A 559 -10.67 11.70 18.48
N GLU A 560 -11.24 12.88 18.69
CA GLU A 560 -12.48 13.34 18.06
C GLU A 560 -12.22 14.06 16.72
N VAL A 561 -10.99 14.52 16.48
CA VAL A 561 -10.60 15.35 15.31
C VAL A 561 -9.38 14.84 14.55
N ALA A 562 -8.51 14.00 15.13
CA ALA A 562 -7.24 13.61 14.53
C ALA A 562 -7.16 12.12 14.17
N LEU A 563 -6.45 11.83 13.09
CA LEU A 563 -5.81 10.54 12.81
C LEU A 563 -4.29 10.74 12.75
N GLU A 564 -3.51 9.72 13.13
CA GLU A 564 -2.05 9.80 13.15
C GLU A 564 -1.42 8.82 12.17
N THR A 565 -0.45 9.26 11.38
CA THR A 565 0.38 8.45 10.48
C THR A 565 1.83 8.44 10.96
N SER A 566 2.54 7.32 10.79
CA SER A 566 3.96 7.23 11.17
C SER A 566 4.70 6.11 10.42
N SER A 567 6.02 6.07 10.52
CA SER A 567 6.84 5.12 9.75
C SER A 567 8.17 4.75 10.41
N PHE A 568 8.51 3.46 10.32
CA PHE A 568 9.84 2.91 10.62
C PHE A 568 10.95 3.52 9.76
N SER A 569 10.63 4.19 8.64
CA SER A 569 11.61 4.71 7.69
C SER A 569 12.68 5.61 8.33
N LYS A 570 12.33 6.38 9.38
CA LYS A 570 13.21 7.45 9.91
C LYS A 570 14.00 7.05 11.15
N TYR A 571 13.46 6.19 12.01
CA TYR A 571 14.13 5.74 13.23
C TYR A 571 14.72 4.33 13.13
N ALA A 572 14.23 3.49 12.20
CA ALA A 572 14.73 2.14 11.96
C ALA A 572 15.53 1.99 10.65
N GLY A 573 15.73 3.09 9.91
CA GLY A 573 16.39 3.06 8.59
C GLY A 573 15.58 2.42 7.46
N PHE A 574 14.29 2.08 7.67
CA PHE A 574 13.43 1.38 6.70
C PHE A 574 13.01 2.24 5.49
N THR A 575 13.83 3.20 5.09
CA THR A 575 13.65 4.05 3.90
C THR A 575 13.52 3.22 2.63
N GLY A 576 14.37 2.19 2.43
CA GLY A 576 14.27 1.22 1.33
C GLY A 576 13.37 0.01 1.60
N VAL A 577 13.19 -0.38 2.88
CA VAL A 577 12.38 -1.55 3.26
C VAL A 577 10.87 -1.28 3.12
N ARG A 578 10.43 -0.04 3.38
CA ARG A 578 9.04 0.45 3.32
C ARG A 578 8.08 -0.19 4.35
N LEU A 579 8.01 0.39 5.56
CA LEU A 579 6.92 0.11 6.52
C LEU A 579 6.42 1.39 7.24
N GLY A 580 5.11 1.50 7.41
CA GLY A 580 4.43 2.55 8.17
C GLY A 580 3.02 2.13 8.58
N TRP A 581 2.36 2.95 9.39
CA TRP A 581 1.03 2.66 9.93
C TRP A 581 0.18 3.92 10.08
N THR A 582 -1.12 3.73 10.32
CA THR A 582 -2.08 4.81 10.57
C THR A 582 -3.03 4.40 11.70
N VAL A 583 -3.20 5.29 12.67
CA VAL A 583 -4.13 5.14 13.80
C VAL A 583 -5.34 6.04 13.53
N VAL A 584 -6.49 5.42 13.24
CA VAL A 584 -7.77 6.14 13.05
C VAL A 584 -8.69 5.84 14.25
N PRO A 585 -8.98 6.83 15.11
CA PRO A 585 -9.84 6.64 16.27
C PRO A 585 -11.27 6.26 15.90
N LYS A 586 -11.96 5.53 16.79
CA LYS A 586 -13.39 5.20 16.63
C LYS A 586 -14.31 6.39 16.89
N GLN A 587 -13.79 7.42 17.57
CA GLN A 587 -14.44 8.68 17.89
C GLN A 587 -14.39 9.71 16.74
N LEU A 588 -13.57 9.47 15.71
CA LEU A 588 -13.44 10.38 14.56
C LEU A 588 -14.58 10.14 13.56
N LEU A 589 -15.51 11.10 13.47
CA LEU A 589 -16.69 11.06 12.61
C LEU A 589 -16.70 12.20 11.57
N PHE A 590 -17.17 11.90 10.36
CA PHE A 590 -17.57 12.91 9.37
C PHE A 590 -18.83 13.66 9.83
N SER A 591 -19.22 14.71 9.10
CA SER A 591 -20.38 15.57 9.42
C SER A 591 -21.75 14.85 9.38
N ASP A 592 -21.89 13.83 8.54
CA ASP A 592 -23.06 12.93 8.56
C ASP A 592 -23.10 12.06 9.84
N GLY A 593 -21.97 11.86 10.50
CA GLY A 593 -21.77 10.99 11.65
C GLY A 593 -21.22 9.60 11.30
N PHE A 594 -20.84 9.37 10.04
CA PHE A 594 -20.22 8.13 9.63
C PHE A 594 -18.78 8.03 10.17
N PRO A 595 -18.35 6.90 10.74
CA PRO A 595 -17.00 6.77 11.28
C PRO A 595 -15.93 6.82 10.19
N VAL A 596 -14.96 7.73 10.32
CA VAL A 596 -13.84 7.84 9.38
C VAL A 596 -13.06 6.53 9.30
N ALA A 597 -12.93 5.80 10.41
CA ALA A 597 -12.31 4.48 10.45
C ALA A 597 -12.99 3.42 9.54
N LYS A 598 -14.29 3.55 9.23
CA LYS A 598 -14.97 2.63 8.30
C LYS A 598 -14.63 2.93 6.85
N ASP A 599 -14.61 4.19 6.45
CA ASP A 599 -14.20 4.57 5.09
C ASP A 599 -12.69 4.43 4.91
N PHE A 600 -11.88 4.71 5.94
CA PHE A 600 -10.45 4.39 5.91
C PHE A 600 -10.20 2.88 5.81
N ASN A 601 -11.03 2.03 6.42
CA ASN A 601 -10.95 0.58 6.20
C ASN A 601 -11.48 0.17 4.81
N ARG A 602 -12.56 0.78 4.28
CA ARG A 602 -12.98 0.53 2.89
C ARG A 602 -11.87 0.96 1.95
N ILE A 603 -11.21 2.09 2.19
CA ILE A 603 -9.96 2.49 1.53
C ILE A 603 -8.94 1.38 1.77
N VAL A 604 -8.26 1.23 2.91
CA VAL A 604 -7.16 0.24 3.05
C VAL A 604 -7.48 -1.18 2.56
N SER A 605 -8.56 -1.83 3.03
CA SER A 605 -8.91 -3.19 2.58
C SER A 605 -9.27 -3.27 1.10
N THR A 606 -9.77 -2.18 0.52
CA THR A 606 -10.05 -2.11 -0.90
C THR A 606 -9.04 -1.27 -1.68
N CYS A 607 -7.94 -0.77 -1.13
CA CYS A 607 -6.95 0.10 -1.83
C CYS A 607 -5.52 -0.46 -1.75
N PHE A 608 -5.26 -1.41 -0.85
CA PHE A 608 -3.93 -1.89 -0.51
C PHE A 608 -4.00 -3.37 -0.12
N ASN A 609 -3.02 -4.18 -0.53
CA ASN A 609 -3.05 -5.63 -0.27
C ASN A 609 -2.46 -6.04 1.09
N GLY A 610 -2.39 -5.10 2.04
CA GLY A 610 -1.62 -5.25 3.28
C GLY A 610 -0.12 -4.99 3.08
N ALA A 611 0.58 -4.70 4.17
CA ALA A 611 2.01 -4.44 4.15
C ALA A 611 2.82 -5.74 4.02
N SER A 612 3.97 -5.66 3.33
CA SER A 612 4.91 -6.77 3.15
C SER A 612 5.18 -7.52 4.46
N ASN A 613 4.92 -8.83 4.49
CA ASN A 613 5.06 -9.65 5.70
C ASN A 613 6.51 -9.69 6.22
N ILE A 614 7.51 -9.71 5.33
CA ILE A 614 8.93 -9.60 5.67
C ILE A 614 9.22 -8.25 6.34
N SER A 615 8.66 -7.16 5.79
CA SER A 615 8.83 -5.81 6.36
C SER A 615 8.18 -5.71 7.73
N GLN A 616 7.00 -6.31 7.93
CA GLN A 616 6.34 -6.40 9.24
C GLN A 616 7.15 -7.21 10.26
N ALA A 617 7.80 -8.31 9.87
CA ALA A 617 8.70 -9.06 10.74
C ALA A 617 9.89 -8.21 11.22
N GLY A 618 10.49 -7.42 10.31
CA GLY A 618 11.48 -6.40 10.67
C GLY A 618 10.93 -5.34 11.64
N GLY A 619 9.71 -4.85 11.38
CA GLY A 619 9.04 -3.88 12.26
C GLY A 619 8.77 -4.43 13.68
N LEU A 620 8.45 -5.72 13.82
CA LEU A 620 8.33 -6.38 15.12
C LEU A 620 9.68 -6.48 15.84
N ALA A 621 10.77 -6.80 15.12
CA ALA A 621 12.11 -6.80 15.69
C ALA A 621 12.53 -5.40 16.19
N CYS A 622 12.20 -4.33 15.45
CA CYS A 622 12.41 -2.95 15.87
C CYS A 622 11.65 -2.59 17.17
N LEU A 623 10.49 -3.20 17.44
CA LEU A 623 9.71 -2.96 18.66
C LEU A 623 10.16 -3.81 19.87
N SER A 624 11.15 -4.70 19.70
CA SER A 624 11.79 -5.41 20.82
C SER A 624 12.65 -4.47 21.69
N PRO A 625 12.97 -4.82 22.95
CA PRO A 625 13.84 -4.01 23.80
C PRO A 625 15.22 -3.74 23.18
N ASP A 626 15.81 -4.75 22.53
CA ASP A 626 17.12 -4.64 21.88
C ASP A 626 17.05 -3.82 20.59
N GLY A 627 15.99 -3.99 19.80
CA GLY A 627 15.72 -3.14 18.63
C GLY A 627 15.52 -1.67 19.01
N LEU A 628 14.74 -1.40 20.05
CA LEU A 628 14.55 -0.06 20.61
C LEU A 628 15.85 0.53 21.16
N LYS A 629 16.78 -0.29 21.69
CA LYS A 629 18.12 0.18 22.06
C LYS A 629 18.94 0.53 20.82
N ALA A 630 19.08 -0.39 19.87
CA ALA A 630 19.89 -0.19 18.66
C ALA A 630 19.44 1.05 17.86
N MET A 631 18.13 1.28 17.74
CA MET A 631 17.59 2.47 17.08
C MET A 631 17.87 3.77 17.85
N ARG A 632 17.92 3.74 19.19
CA ARG A 632 18.37 4.91 19.99
C ARG A 632 19.86 5.17 19.81
N ASP A 633 20.69 4.13 19.75
CA ASP A 633 22.13 4.27 19.51
C ASP A 633 22.38 4.93 18.13
N VAL A 634 21.63 4.52 17.09
CA VAL A 634 21.65 5.11 15.75
C VAL A 634 21.12 6.55 15.73
N ILE A 635 20.04 6.86 16.45
CA ILE A 635 19.54 8.23 16.61
C ILE A 635 20.61 9.13 17.26
N GLY A 636 21.30 8.63 18.30
CA GLY A 636 22.40 9.35 18.96
C GLY A 636 23.52 9.74 18.00
N PHE A 637 23.99 8.79 17.18
CA PHE A 637 24.98 9.04 16.13
C PHE A 637 24.53 10.13 15.14
N TYR A 638 23.25 10.13 14.73
CA TYR A 638 22.70 11.18 13.87
C TYR A 638 22.53 12.53 14.58
N LYS A 639 22.26 12.56 15.89
CA LYS A 639 22.24 13.83 16.66
C LYS A 639 23.65 14.44 16.76
N GLU A 640 24.67 13.66 17.09
CA GLU A 640 26.06 14.13 17.06
C GLU A 640 26.48 14.69 15.67
N ASN A 641 26.09 14.00 14.58
CA ASN A 641 26.30 14.52 13.22
C ASN A 641 25.57 15.85 12.99
N THR A 642 24.39 16.04 13.60
CA THR A 642 23.58 17.25 13.50
C THR A 642 24.25 18.40 14.24
N ASP A 643 24.71 18.16 15.46
CA ASP A 643 25.42 19.16 16.29
C ASP A 643 26.65 19.72 15.55
N ILE A 644 27.44 18.84 14.91
CA ILE A 644 28.60 19.22 14.06
C ILE A 644 28.20 20.12 12.89
N ILE A 645 27.04 19.90 12.27
CA ILE A 645 26.55 20.71 11.15
C ILE A 645 26.04 22.06 11.64
N VAL A 646 25.30 22.08 12.77
CA VAL A 646 24.81 23.32 13.40
C VAL A 646 25.99 24.21 13.82
N GLU A 647 26.92 23.68 14.61
CA GLU A 647 28.16 24.38 15.01
C GLU A 647 28.92 24.94 13.81
N THR A 648 28.97 24.18 12.70
CA THR A 648 29.63 24.63 11.48
C THR A 648 28.99 25.88 10.89
N PHE A 649 27.66 25.91 10.70
CA PHE A 649 26.99 27.07 10.11
C PHE A 649 26.90 28.26 11.07
N ASP A 650 26.73 28.02 12.38
CA ASP A 650 26.81 29.06 13.40
C ASP A 650 28.22 29.69 13.46
N SER A 651 29.29 28.88 13.34
CA SER A 651 30.68 29.37 13.27
C SER A 651 31.00 30.21 12.03
N LEU A 652 30.09 30.23 11.05
CA LEU A 652 30.15 31.02 9.81
C LEU A 652 29.16 32.19 9.83
N GLY A 653 28.43 32.40 10.93
CA GLY A 653 27.51 33.53 11.10
C GLY A 653 26.16 33.40 10.39
N PHE A 654 25.83 32.22 9.85
CA PHE A 654 24.48 31.96 9.32
C PHE A 654 23.48 31.75 10.45
N LYS A 655 22.19 32.03 10.20
CA LYS A 655 21.14 31.62 11.13
C LYS A 655 20.74 30.17 10.86
N VAL A 656 20.82 29.35 11.88
CA VAL A 656 20.50 27.92 11.84
C VAL A 656 19.21 27.63 12.61
N TYR A 657 18.41 26.72 12.07
CA TYR A 657 17.16 26.25 12.67
C TYR A 657 17.06 24.71 12.60
N GLY A 658 16.25 24.13 13.49
CA GLY A 658 16.06 22.68 13.56
C GLY A 658 17.16 21.98 14.34
N GLY A 659 17.54 20.80 13.89
CA GLY A 659 18.61 19.96 14.45
C GLY A 659 18.32 19.29 15.80
N GLU A 660 17.70 20.02 16.75
CA GLU A 660 17.46 19.50 18.10
C GLU A 660 16.49 18.31 18.09
N ASN A 661 15.38 18.39 17.35
CA ASN A 661 14.30 17.40 17.37
C ASN A 661 14.15 16.60 16.05
N ALA A 662 15.08 16.76 15.10
CA ALA A 662 15.15 15.99 13.86
C ALA A 662 16.55 16.05 13.23
N PRO A 663 16.98 15.06 12.42
CA PRO A 663 18.30 15.02 11.77
C PRO A 663 18.39 15.91 10.51
N TYR A 664 17.79 17.10 10.59
CA TYR A 664 17.73 18.11 9.54
C TYR A 664 18.13 19.47 10.13
N VAL A 665 19.01 20.15 9.41
CA VAL A 665 19.48 21.50 9.72
C VAL A 665 18.99 22.42 8.62
N TRP A 666 18.29 23.49 9.00
CA TRP A 666 17.61 24.42 8.10
C TRP A 666 18.31 25.78 8.19
N VAL A 667 19.10 26.11 7.17
CA VAL A 667 20.05 27.23 7.19
C VAL A 667 19.51 28.38 6.35
N TYR A 668 19.55 29.61 6.89
CA TYR A 668 19.00 30.80 6.25
C TYR A 668 20.07 31.62 5.51
N PHE A 669 19.79 31.96 4.25
CA PHE A 669 20.62 32.74 3.34
C PHE A 669 19.85 34.00 2.92
N PRO A 670 19.86 35.08 3.74
CA PRO A 670 18.98 36.23 3.57
C PRO A 670 19.15 36.90 2.20
N GLY A 671 18.03 37.09 1.49
CA GLY A 671 17.99 37.82 0.21
C GLY A 671 18.58 37.08 -0.99
N ARG A 672 18.89 35.78 -0.88
CA ARG A 672 19.37 34.92 -1.98
C ARG A 672 18.31 33.90 -2.37
N SER A 673 18.33 33.40 -3.61
CA SER A 673 17.44 32.29 -3.95
C SER A 673 17.91 30.96 -3.36
N SER A 674 16.97 30.14 -2.91
CA SER A 674 17.21 28.77 -2.44
C SER A 674 17.88 27.90 -3.52
N TRP A 675 17.55 28.11 -4.80
CA TRP A 675 18.16 27.37 -5.91
C TRP A 675 19.56 27.87 -6.25
N ASP A 676 19.81 29.18 -6.19
CA ASP A 676 21.15 29.75 -6.39
C ASP A 676 22.14 29.29 -5.31
N VAL A 677 21.69 29.19 -4.05
CA VAL A 677 22.52 28.69 -2.95
C VAL A 677 22.76 27.19 -3.09
N PHE A 678 21.75 26.41 -3.49
CA PHE A 678 21.93 24.99 -3.81
C PHE A 678 22.98 24.79 -4.93
N GLY A 679 22.87 25.54 -6.02
CA GLY A 679 23.80 25.51 -7.15
C GLY A 679 25.22 25.90 -6.73
N GLU A 680 25.38 27.00 -5.99
CA GLU A 680 26.68 27.44 -5.48
C GLU A 680 27.37 26.36 -4.62
N ILE A 681 26.65 25.76 -3.68
CA ILE A 681 27.21 24.73 -2.80
C ILE A 681 27.59 23.50 -3.62
N LEU A 682 26.73 23.06 -4.55
CA LEU A 682 26.98 21.91 -5.41
C LEU A 682 28.23 22.10 -6.29
N GLU A 683 28.32 23.23 -7.00
CA GLU A 683 29.41 23.52 -7.93
C GLU A 683 30.74 23.74 -7.21
N LYS A 684 30.75 24.51 -6.12
CA LYS A 684 32.00 24.92 -5.43
C LYS A 684 32.48 23.93 -4.37
N THR A 685 31.63 23.03 -3.87
CA THR A 685 32.01 22.07 -2.81
C THR A 685 31.75 20.59 -3.17
N HIS A 686 30.98 20.32 -4.23
CA HIS A 686 30.51 18.98 -4.58
C HIS A 686 29.71 18.30 -3.46
N VAL A 687 29.01 19.10 -2.64
CA VAL A 687 28.05 18.63 -1.63
C VAL A 687 26.63 18.93 -2.09
N VAL A 688 25.77 17.90 -2.09
CA VAL A 688 24.36 18.04 -2.45
C VAL A 688 23.56 18.43 -1.19
N THR A 689 22.76 19.48 -1.29
CA THR A 689 21.82 19.94 -0.25
C THR A 689 20.37 19.82 -0.76
N THR A 690 19.38 20.43 -0.10
CA THR A 690 18.03 20.59 -0.68
C THR A 690 17.60 22.06 -0.67
N PRO A 691 17.23 22.67 -1.82
CA PRO A 691 16.74 24.05 -1.86
C PRO A 691 15.41 24.18 -1.10
N GLY A 692 15.28 25.21 -0.28
CA GLY A 692 14.17 25.32 0.68
C GLY A 692 12.79 25.52 0.05
N SER A 693 12.67 26.20 -1.09
CA SER A 693 11.40 26.38 -1.80
C SER A 693 10.83 25.08 -2.40
N GLY A 694 11.64 24.02 -2.47
CA GLY A 694 11.13 22.66 -2.74
C GLY A 694 10.14 22.15 -1.67
N PHE A 695 10.04 22.82 -0.52
CA PHE A 695 9.07 22.56 0.55
C PHE A 695 7.92 23.60 0.59
N GLY A 696 7.81 24.45 -0.44
CA GLY A 696 6.77 25.48 -0.59
C GLY A 696 7.30 26.90 -0.38
N PRO A 697 6.48 27.95 -0.67
CA PRO A 697 6.94 29.34 -0.75
C PRO A 697 7.56 29.90 0.54
N GLY A 698 7.20 29.36 1.71
CA GLY A 698 7.79 29.73 3.01
C GLY A 698 9.26 29.32 3.19
N GLY A 699 9.82 28.50 2.30
CA GLY A 699 11.21 28.04 2.33
C GLY A 699 12.15 28.74 1.35
N GLU A 700 11.71 29.79 0.64
CA GLU A 700 12.62 30.58 -0.20
C GLU A 700 13.64 31.35 0.66
N GLY A 701 14.91 31.40 0.23
CA GLY A 701 16.02 31.91 1.03
C GLY A 701 16.59 30.92 2.06
N PHE A 702 16.20 29.64 2.03
CA PHE A 702 16.71 28.60 2.93
C PHE A 702 17.29 27.40 2.17
N VAL A 703 18.15 26.65 2.84
CA VAL A 703 18.65 25.34 2.39
C VAL A 703 18.58 24.33 3.53
N ARG A 704 18.16 23.10 3.20
CA ARG A 704 18.21 21.96 4.13
C ARG A 704 19.51 21.17 3.95
N VAL A 705 20.18 20.91 5.06
CA VAL A 705 21.26 19.93 5.20
C VAL A 705 20.77 18.79 6.09
N SER A 706 21.29 17.57 5.93
CA SER A 706 20.83 16.40 6.71
C SER A 706 21.99 15.61 7.30
N ALA A 707 21.78 15.13 8.53
CA ALA A 707 22.81 14.50 9.35
C ALA A 707 22.93 12.97 9.16
N PHE A 708 22.21 12.37 8.21
CA PHE A 708 22.21 10.92 7.98
C PHE A 708 23.52 10.33 7.43
N GLY A 709 24.47 11.17 6.98
CA GLY A 709 25.74 10.71 6.39
C GLY A 709 26.72 10.07 7.40
N HIS A 710 27.74 9.40 6.91
CA HIS A 710 28.84 8.93 7.76
C HIS A 710 29.65 10.11 8.33
N ARG A 711 30.16 9.99 9.56
CA ARG A 711 30.85 11.05 10.31
C ARG A 711 31.97 11.72 9.51
N GLU A 712 32.76 10.93 8.78
CA GLU A 712 33.85 11.42 7.93
C GLU A 712 33.34 12.32 6.80
N ASN A 713 32.27 11.92 6.09
CA ASN A 713 31.64 12.72 5.04
C ASN A 713 30.98 13.99 5.60
N VAL A 714 30.41 13.94 6.81
CA VAL A 714 29.86 15.11 7.50
C VAL A 714 30.97 16.10 7.87
N LEU A 715 32.07 15.62 8.44
CA LEU A 715 33.24 16.45 8.77
C LEU A 715 33.88 17.06 7.51
N GLU A 716 34.00 16.30 6.42
CA GLU A 716 34.52 16.78 5.14
C GLU A 716 33.59 17.82 4.48
N ALA A 717 32.28 17.60 4.47
CA ALA A 717 31.31 18.60 4.01
C ALA A 717 31.41 19.88 4.83
N CYS A 718 31.47 19.77 6.16
CA CYS A 718 31.63 20.91 7.06
C CYS A 718 32.99 21.61 6.88
N ARG A 719 34.06 20.89 6.52
CA ARG A 719 35.36 21.47 6.15
C ARG A 719 35.26 22.29 4.86
N ARG A 720 34.52 21.80 3.85
CA ARG A 720 34.29 22.52 2.58
C ARG A 720 33.38 23.73 2.75
N PHE A 721 32.31 23.64 3.54
CA PHE A 721 31.46 24.81 3.88
C PHE A 721 32.30 25.92 4.55
N ARG A 722 33.21 25.57 5.46
CA ARG A 722 34.18 26.50 6.07
C ARG A 722 35.28 27.00 5.12
N GLN A 723 35.40 26.46 3.90
CA GLN A 723 36.28 27.00 2.85
C GLN A 723 35.51 27.88 1.85
N LEU A 724 34.21 27.65 1.68
CA LEU A 724 33.35 28.45 0.81
C LEU A 724 32.92 29.78 1.45
N TYR A 725 32.72 29.81 2.78
CA TYR A 725 32.09 30.93 3.48
C TYR A 725 32.95 31.56 4.60
N LYS A 726 34.29 31.44 4.53
CA LYS A 726 35.24 32.14 5.42
C LYS A 726 35.94 33.31 4.74
#